data_AF-A0A3C1A6T2-F1
#
_entry.id   AF-A0A3C1A6T2-F1
#
_cell.length_a   1.000
_cell.length_b   1.000
_cell.length_c   1.000
_cell.angle_alpha   90.00
_cell.angle_beta   90.00
_cell.angle_gamma   90.00
#
_symmetry.space_group_name_H-M   'P 1'
#
loop_
_entity.id
_entity.type
_entity.pdbx_description
1 polymer ?
#
loop_
_entity_poly.entity_id
_entity_poly.type
_entity_poly.pdbx_seq_one_letter_code
_entity_poly.pdbx_strand_id
1 'polypeptide(L)'
;MKKSLLSCILALSILLSFVPVLAEEENPEFVTVSVECPDAEKLFRDNYMDYSNLLLRYADDKTPIPLSSVYENRMFATIPAENSKRALEYFIADNMTFTDAPSSDEYSEDSFNFYIMEELSRSGVIKGNEKGEALPFDNITRAEAAAMVMRLLGVDNMSDTDSGFDDVEKDAWYAAAVTKARALGVVSGDDETHFSPMRNVSREEMAALVARCLWISGLQNEKEISRDDLISTLSLADGEEISDWALSAYNTLRTYGTAECVYKEEDEENSEVAFWTHPKDAATRFFAAYVILDACELLQVYPSQTAISFGFDKQMPKIDGSTSTYPFTDQVYRALFSNGFSHPEMPEKHSKSHASYERLINGEVDMIFASVYPASDILELAKEKDVELELIPIAYDAMVFFTNADNPAKGLTKEQISKIYVDNKYTNWNQLGGNTALLYPYCRNNDSGSHAQMERHFLNGKEINAKIRQESTSVSMANILTDVMAAQTEDPKGYGLGYSIYYYFQNMDEFYATNKNLKLLAIDGVYPDDDTIASGEYPLSNNTYIVLRKDEPENSPARKMAEFMLTKEGQACVEGAGFGALYPPNPKNFKIERLSESEEIPASDGSPLISISAEYPQISVKKETTFIKSLNKVFLDIKNDFMNDIREMGEGIAEDYNGEEKDEEEDEDFGYEDIFPYENYLTYTVHKNTNDILSLTFETSMYTGGAHPFGDRQSFTYNVNTKKELSLSDILGKTQKETNEFVIQKFNEEYSDYELWDLEEEAPFVSFYVDDFDLVLYFGQYQIGPYAMGFPEARIPLDEIAE
;
A
#
# COMPACT_ATOMS: atom_id res chain seq x y z
N MET A 1 -9.30 26.66 -44.07
CA MET A 1 -10.40 25.73 -44.45
C MET A 1 -10.02 24.24 -44.32
N LYS A 2 -9.06 23.89 -43.45
CA LYS A 2 -8.68 22.51 -43.08
C LYS A 2 -8.49 22.32 -41.55
N LYS A 3 -9.03 23.23 -40.74
CA LYS A 3 -9.09 23.12 -39.26
C LYS A 3 -10.52 22.88 -38.73
N SER A 4 -11.52 22.78 -39.62
CA SER A 4 -12.94 22.55 -39.24
C SER A 4 -13.46 21.20 -39.74
N LEU A 5 -12.57 20.26 -40.08
CA LEU A 5 -12.94 18.91 -40.55
C LEU A 5 -12.49 17.80 -39.60
N LEU A 6 -11.68 18.11 -38.57
CA LEU A 6 -11.28 17.13 -37.55
C LEU A 6 -12.35 16.94 -36.47
N SER A 7 -13.25 17.92 -36.30
CA SER A 7 -14.36 17.90 -35.35
C SER A 7 -15.59 17.10 -35.81
N CYS A 8 -15.57 16.49 -37.01
CA CYS A 8 -16.70 15.72 -37.55
C CYS A 8 -16.40 14.23 -37.79
N ILE A 9 -15.22 13.72 -37.45
CA ILE A 9 -14.88 12.30 -37.60
C ILE A 9 -14.89 11.54 -36.25
N LEU A 10 -14.95 12.24 -35.10
CA LEU A 10 -15.14 11.61 -33.78
C LEU A 10 -16.59 11.14 -33.50
N ALA A 11 -17.55 11.38 -34.40
CA ALA A 11 -18.98 11.17 -34.12
C ALA A 11 -19.56 9.82 -34.59
N LEU A 12 -18.77 8.88 -35.11
CA LEU A 12 -19.33 7.63 -35.64
C LEU A 12 -18.38 6.44 -35.49
N SER A 13 -18.31 5.87 -34.28
CA SER A 13 -18.30 4.40 -34.06
C SER A 13 -17.80 4.02 -32.66
N ILE A 14 -18.50 4.39 -31.60
CA ILE A 14 -18.40 3.67 -30.32
C ILE A 14 -19.82 3.56 -29.72
N LEU A 15 -20.56 2.54 -30.15
CA LEU A 15 -21.65 1.97 -29.37
C LEU A 15 -20.98 0.88 -28.52
N LEU A 16 -20.34 1.28 -27.41
CA LEU A 16 -19.76 0.35 -26.45
C LEU A 16 -20.80 0.01 -25.39
N SER A 17 -20.98 -1.30 -25.19
CA SER A 17 -21.94 -1.93 -24.31
C SER A 17 -21.62 -1.67 -22.85
N PHE A 18 -22.62 -1.18 -22.11
CA PHE A 18 -22.65 -1.01 -20.65
C PHE A 18 -22.35 -2.33 -19.93
N VAL A 19 -21.46 -2.29 -18.95
CA VAL A 19 -21.29 -3.36 -17.96
C VAL A 19 -21.47 -2.74 -16.57
N PRO A 20 -22.49 -3.14 -15.78
CA PRO A 20 -22.59 -2.75 -14.38
C PRO A 20 -21.47 -3.44 -13.56
N VAL A 21 -20.88 -2.68 -12.63
CA VAL A 21 -19.57 -2.98 -12.05
C VAL A 21 -19.63 -3.49 -10.59
N LEU A 22 -20.76 -3.49 -9.87
CA LEU A 22 -20.82 -4.00 -8.47
C LEU A 22 -21.98 -5.01 -8.25
N ALA A 23 -21.82 -6.02 -7.37
CA ALA A 23 -22.73 -7.18 -7.27
C ALA A 23 -24.09 -6.90 -6.63
N GLU A 24 -25.09 -7.58 -7.21
CA GLU A 24 -26.11 -8.50 -6.65
C GLU A 24 -26.78 -8.28 -5.27
N GLU A 25 -26.62 -7.12 -4.65
CA GLU A 25 -27.77 -6.39 -4.09
C GLU A 25 -27.82 -5.05 -4.82
N GLU A 26 -28.51 -4.99 -5.99
CA GLU A 26 -28.74 -3.73 -6.67
C GLU A 26 -29.39 -2.78 -5.66
N ASN A 27 -28.62 -1.80 -5.18
CA ASN A 27 -29.17 -0.66 -4.48
C ASN A 27 -30.23 -0.07 -5.43
N PRO A 28 -31.53 -0.13 -5.06
CA PRO A 28 -32.58 0.19 -6.01
C PRO A 28 -32.62 1.67 -6.36
N GLU A 29 -31.94 2.51 -5.56
CA GLU A 29 -31.91 3.97 -5.73
C GLU A 29 -30.67 4.45 -6.50
N PHE A 30 -29.51 3.79 -6.36
CA PHE A 30 -28.24 4.23 -6.95
C PHE A 30 -27.43 3.08 -7.58
N VAL A 31 -26.66 3.39 -8.61
CA VAL A 31 -25.76 2.44 -9.29
C VAL A 31 -24.44 3.08 -9.66
N THR A 32 -23.36 2.30 -9.60
CA THR A 32 -22.04 2.69 -10.10
C THR A 32 -21.89 2.31 -11.57
N VAL A 33 -21.52 3.29 -12.39
CA VAL A 33 -21.27 3.16 -13.83
C VAL A 33 -19.85 3.60 -14.16
N SER A 34 -19.33 3.18 -15.31
CA SER A 34 -18.01 3.62 -15.77
C SER A 34 -17.95 3.88 -17.28
N VAL A 35 -17.03 4.76 -17.68
CA VAL A 35 -16.70 5.11 -19.06
C VAL A 35 -15.19 5.04 -19.23
N GLU A 36 -14.72 4.49 -20.34
CA GLU A 36 -13.29 4.49 -20.66
C GLU A 36 -12.78 5.92 -20.86
N CYS A 37 -11.60 6.21 -20.31
CA CYS A 37 -10.90 7.48 -20.38
C CYS A 37 -9.42 7.20 -20.70
N PRO A 38 -9.10 6.81 -21.94
CA PRO A 38 -7.75 6.38 -22.32
C PRO A 38 -6.71 7.51 -22.23
N ASP A 39 -7.15 8.76 -22.25
CA ASP A 39 -6.27 9.93 -22.14
C ASP A 39 -5.93 10.29 -20.67
N ALA A 40 -6.49 9.59 -19.68
CA ALA A 40 -6.36 9.97 -18.27
C ALA A 40 -4.91 9.97 -17.77
N GLU A 41 -4.15 8.89 -18.00
CA GLU A 41 -2.72 8.84 -17.65
C GLU A 41 -1.91 9.95 -18.31
N LYS A 42 -2.21 10.21 -19.59
CA LYS A 42 -1.57 11.30 -20.34
C LYS A 42 -1.89 12.66 -19.71
N LEU A 43 -3.15 12.91 -19.34
CA LEU A 43 -3.55 14.13 -18.66
C LEU A 43 -2.88 14.26 -17.29
N PHE A 44 -2.86 13.20 -16.48
CA PHE A 44 -2.19 13.20 -15.17
C PHE A 44 -0.74 13.66 -15.28
N ARG A 45 -0.03 13.14 -16.27
CA ARG A 45 1.39 13.44 -16.53
C ARG A 45 1.60 14.82 -17.15
N ASP A 46 0.88 15.14 -18.22
CA ASP A 46 1.17 16.29 -19.08
C ASP A 46 0.48 17.57 -18.58
N ASN A 47 -0.69 17.44 -17.94
CA ASN A 47 -1.46 18.55 -17.40
C ASN A 47 -2.32 18.11 -16.21
N TYR A 48 -1.69 17.97 -15.05
CA TYR A 48 -2.37 17.55 -13.82
C TYR A 48 -3.60 18.40 -13.47
N MET A 49 -3.61 19.69 -13.84
CA MET A 49 -4.78 20.55 -13.63
C MET A 49 -5.97 20.15 -14.51
N ASP A 50 -5.75 19.72 -15.75
CA ASP A 50 -6.83 19.19 -16.57
C ASP A 50 -7.30 17.82 -16.03
N TYR A 51 -6.36 17.01 -15.53
CA TYR A 51 -6.68 15.72 -14.89
C TYR A 51 -7.54 15.91 -13.64
N SER A 52 -7.17 16.82 -12.73
CA SER A 52 -7.93 17.10 -11.51
C SER A 52 -9.33 17.67 -11.80
N ASN A 53 -9.50 18.30 -12.98
CA ASN A 53 -10.77 18.84 -13.44
C ASN A 53 -11.62 17.87 -14.27
N LEU A 54 -11.22 16.60 -14.39
CA LEU A 54 -12.01 15.59 -15.10
C LEU A 54 -13.27 15.24 -14.32
N LEU A 55 -14.42 15.41 -14.96
CA LEU A 55 -15.73 15.03 -14.42
C LEU A 55 -16.55 14.27 -15.46
N LEU A 56 -17.50 13.47 -14.98
CA LEU A 56 -18.57 12.93 -15.83
C LEU A 56 -19.76 13.87 -15.86
N ARG A 57 -20.49 13.86 -16.98
CA ARG A 57 -21.79 14.51 -17.12
C ARG A 57 -22.72 13.70 -18.00
N TYR A 58 -24.02 13.96 -17.89
CA TYR A 58 -24.99 13.41 -18.83
C TYR A 58 -24.85 14.06 -20.21
N ALA A 59 -24.78 13.25 -21.26
CA ALA A 59 -24.48 13.73 -22.60
C ALA A 59 -25.62 14.55 -23.24
N ASP A 60 -26.86 14.35 -22.77
CA ASP A 60 -28.07 14.98 -23.30
C ASP A 60 -28.31 16.40 -22.78
N ASP A 61 -28.13 16.63 -21.48
CA ASP A 61 -28.37 17.94 -20.84
C ASP A 61 -27.11 18.62 -20.29
N LYS A 62 -25.96 17.94 -20.35
CA LYS A 62 -24.64 18.42 -19.89
C LYS A 62 -24.56 18.66 -18.37
N THR A 63 -25.48 18.10 -17.58
CA THR A 63 -25.44 18.20 -16.12
C THR A 63 -24.25 17.39 -15.56
N PRO A 64 -23.31 18.02 -14.84
CA PRO A 64 -22.20 17.32 -14.19
C PRO A 64 -22.67 16.32 -13.14
N ILE A 65 -21.85 15.31 -12.87
CA ILE A 65 -22.09 14.26 -11.88
C ILE A 65 -21.04 14.42 -10.78
N PRO A 66 -21.40 14.90 -9.57
CA PRO A 66 -20.43 15.16 -8.52
C PRO A 66 -19.69 13.94 -8.00
N LEU A 67 -20.39 12.81 -7.86
CA LEU A 67 -19.80 11.54 -7.43
C LEU A 67 -19.14 10.83 -8.60
N SER A 68 -18.27 11.54 -9.33
CA SER A 68 -17.46 10.97 -10.41
C SER A 68 -15.98 11.14 -10.12
N SER A 69 -15.19 10.12 -10.42
CA SER A 69 -13.73 10.18 -10.27
C SER A 69 -13.05 9.30 -11.32
N VAL A 70 -11.79 9.59 -11.58
CA VAL A 70 -10.93 8.82 -12.48
C VAL A 70 -10.12 7.78 -11.69
N TYR A 71 -10.07 6.56 -12.19
CA TYR A 71 -9.23 5.49 -11.66
C TYR A 71 -8.86 4.51 -12.79
N GLU A 72 -7.57 4.18 -12.94
CA GLU A 72 -7.01 3.29 -13.98
C GLU A 72 -7.59 3.52 -15.40
N ASN A 73 -7.44 4.74 -15.94
CA ASN A 73 -7.95 5.12 -17.27
C ASN A 73 -9.47 4.94 -17.47
N ARG A 74 -10.24 4.95 -16.39
CA ARG A 74 -11.69 4.91 -16.42
C ARG A 74 -12.26 6.01 -15.55
N MET A 75 -13.31 6.65 -16.04
CA MET A 75 -14.15 7.49 -15.21
C MET A 75 -15.24 6.62 -14.61
N PHE A 76 -15.35 6.64 -13.29
CA PHE A 76 -16.46 6.04 -12.55
C PHE A 76 -17.42 7.12 -12.10
N ALA A 77 -18.70 6.77 -11.95
CA ALA A 77 -19.69 7.62 -11.32
C ALA A 77 -20.74 6.81 -10.57
N THR A 78 -21.19 7.33 -9.42
CA THR A 78 -22.38 6.84 -8.72
C THR A 78 -23.57 7.75 -9.05
N ILE A 79 -24.60 7.18 -9.67
CA ILE A 79 -25.76 7.93 -10.17
C ILE A 79 -27.08 7.28 -9.74
N PRO A 80 -28.21 8.03 -9.75
CA PRO A 80 -29.53 7.44 -9.53
C PRO A 80 -29.79 6.29 -10.51
N ALA A 81 -30.31 5.16 -10.03
CA ALA A 81 -30.51 3.94 -10.81
C ALA A 81 -31.42 4.17 -12.04
N GLU A 82 -32.38 5.08 -11.95
CA GLU A 82 -33.25 5.49 -13.06
C GLU A 82 -32.46 6.13 -14.24
N ASN A 83 -31.30 6.70 -13.95
CA ASN A 83 -30.41 7.33 -14.93
C ASN A 83 -29.34 6.38 -15.49
N SER A 84 -29.30 5.12 -15.06
CA SER A 84 -28.31 4.09 -15.46
C SER A 84 -28.15 3.90 -16.98
N LYS A 85 -29.18 4.25 -17.77
CA LYS A 85 -29.20 4.12 -19.23
C LYS A 85 -28.93 5.43 -19.98
N ARG A 86 -28.74 6.53 -19.27
CA ARG A 86 -28.40 7.82 -19.89
C ARG A 86 -26.96 7.76 -20.38
N ALA A 87 -26.72 8.32 -21.56
CA ALA A 87 -25.38 8.41 -22.11
C ALA A 87 -24.53 9.37 -21.25
N LEU A 88 -23.28 8.98 -20.99
CA LEU A 88 -22.31 9.75 -20.22
C LEU A 88 -21.14 10.17 -21.13
N GLU A 89 -20.56 11.32 -20.83
CA GLU A 89 -19.31 11.77 -21.42
C GLU A 89 -18.43 12.38 -20.31
N TYR A 90 -17.12 12.15 -20.40
CA TYR A 90 -16.16 12.88 -19.59
C TYR A 90 -15.84 14.22 -20.23
N PHE A 91 -15.53 15.21 -19.41
CA PHE A 91 -15.10 16.53 -19.84
C PHE A 91 -14.17 17.14 -18.80
N ILE A 92 -13.35 18.11 -19.23
CA ILE A 92 -12.53 18.93 -18.35
C ILE A 92 -13.40 20.12 -17.94
N ALA A 93 -13.66 20.27 -16.64
CA ALA A 93 -14.45 21.37 -16.12
C ALA A 93 -13.69 22.70 -16.21
N ASP A 94 -14.39 23.76 -16.64
CA ASP A 94 -13.80 25.10 -16.72
C ASP A 94 -13.44 25.60 -15.32
N ASN A 95 -12.31 26.33 -15.24
CA ASN A 95 -11.95 27.06 -14.03
C ASN A 95 -13.04 28.05 -13.64
N MET A 96 -13.47 27.95 -12.38
CA MET A 96 -14.49 28.80 -11.79
C MET A 96 -13.84 29.64 -10.70
N THR A 97 -14.15 30.92 -10.68
CA THR A 97 -13.62 31.84 -9.66
C THR A 97 -14.76 32.66 -9.10
N PHE A 98 -14.88 32.68 -7.78
CA PHE A 98 -15.88 33.48 -7.10
C PHE A 98 -15.44 34.94 -7.00
N THR A 99 -16.40 35.87 -6.96
CA THR A 99 -16.10 37.32 -7.01
C THR A 99 -15.47 37.84 -5.71
N ASP A 100 -15.61 37.10 -4.62
CA ASP A 100 -15.02 37.34 -3.30
C ASP A 100 -13.74 36.53 -3.05
N ALA A 101 -13.27 35.75 -4.04
CA ALA A 101 -12.00 35.03 -3.92
C ALA A 101 -10.80 36.02 -3.85
N PRO A 102 -9.78 35.73 -3.03
CA PRO A 102 -8.55 36.52 -3.01
C PRO A 102 -7.82 36.44 -4.36
N SER A 103 -6.94 37.40 -4.63
CA SER A 103 -6.14 37.37 -5.87
C SER A 103 -5.21 36.16 -5.91
N SER A 104 -5.04 35.55 -7.08
CA SER A 104 -4.21 34.34 -7.31
C SER A 104 -2.75 34.45 -6.87
N ASP A 105 -2.25 35.66 -6.63
CA ASP A 105 -0.86 35.93 -6.25
C ASP A 105 -0.63 35.86 -4.72
N GLU A 106 -1.69 35.59 -3.94
CA GLU A 106 -1.67 35.58 -2.47
C GLU A 106 -1.99 34.17 -1.95
N TYR A 107 -0.96 33.40 -1.57
CA TYR A 107 -1.14 32.11 -0.88
C TYR A 107 -1.49 32.39 0.59
N SER A 108 -2.74 32.14 0.98
CA SER A 108 -3.24 32.27 2.36
C SER A 108 -4.19 31.11 2.69
N GLU A 109 -4.54 30.93 3.97
CA GLU A 109 -5.58 29.99 4.39
C GLU A 109 -6.92 30.25 3.67
N ASP A 110 -7.23 31.52 3.39
CA ASP A 110 -8.41 31.90 2.62
C ASP A 110 -8.36 31.30 1.20
N SER A 111 -7.18 31.31 0.55
CA SER A 111 -7.01 30.74 -0.80
C SER A 111 -7.30 29.23 -0.84
N PHE A 112 -6.97 28.48 0.21
CA PHE A 112 -7.35 27.06 0.32
C PHE A 112 -8.87 26.90 0.47
N ASN A 113 -9.52 27.73 1.29
CA ASN A 113 -10.97 27.67 1.46
C ASN A 113 -11.69 27.91 0.13
N PHE A 114 -11.26 28.89 -0.66
CA PHE A 114 -11.84 29.17 -1.98
C PHE A 114 -11.58 28.06 -2.99
N TYR A 115 -10.40 27.45 -2.98
CA TYR A 115 -10.10 26.28 -3.83
C TYR A 115 -11.14 25.17 -3.65
N ILE A 116 -11.42 24.77 -2.39
CA ILE A 116 -12.42 23.73 -2.07
C ILE A 116 -13.83 24.13 -2.57
N MET A 117 -14.19 25.41 -2.41
CA MET A 117 -15.47 25.94 -2.88
C MET A 117 -15.59 25.86 -4.41
N GLU A 118 -14.51 26.15 -5.12
CA GLU A 118 -14.45 26.16 -6.59
C GLU A 118 -14.55 24.74 -7.15
N GLU A 119 -13.86 23.76 -6.54
CA GLU A 119 -13.95 22.35 -6.93
C GLU A 119 -15.39 21.81 -6.87
N LEU A 120 -16.09 22.05 -5.77
CA LEU A 120 -17.49 21.66 -5.65
C LEU A 120 -18.45 22.52 -6.49
N SER A 121 -18.02 23.70 -6.92
CA SER A 121 -18.78 24.50 -7.87
C SER A 121 -18.71 23.92 -9.29
N ARG A 122 -17.53 23.42 -9.69
CA ARG A 122 -17.32 22.77 -11.01
C ARG A 122 -18.22 21.55 -11.19
N SER A 123 -18.39 20.77 -10.12
CA SER A 123 -19.31 19.62 -10.09
C SER A 123 -20.78 20.03 -9.91
N GLY A 124 -21.07 21.30 -9.64
CA GLY A 124 -22.43 21.84 -9.51
C GLY A 124 -23.07 21.67 -8.13
N VAL A 125 -22.33 21.19 -7.13
CA VAL A 125 -22.80 21.03 -5.74
C VAL A 125 -22.95 22.40 -5.07
N ILE A 126 -21.92 23.23 -5.17
CA ILE A 126 -21.88 24.58 -4.61
C ILE A 126 -22.26 25.59 -5.69
N LYS A 127 -23.05 26.59 -5.30
CA LYS A 127 -23.46 27.70 -6.18
C LYS A 127 -23.30 29.01 -5.43
N GLY A 128 -22.56 29.96 -6.00
CA GLY A 128 -22.43 31.29 -5.42
C GLY A 128 -23.78 32.01 -5.29
N ASN A 129 -23.81 33.09 -4.54
CA ASN A 129 -25.01 33.92 -4.45
C ASN A 129 -25.29 34.68 -5.77
N GLU A 130 -26.35 35.49 -5.81
CA GLU A 130 -26.72 36.27 -7.01
C GLU A 130 -25.63 37.25 -7.50
N LYS A 131 -24.65 37.59 -6.65
CA LYS A 131 -23.51 38.44 -6.99
C LYS A 131 -22.28 37.64 -7.46
N GLY A 132 -22.32 36.32 -7.38
CA GLY A 132 -21.17 35.45 -7.68
C GLY A 132 -20.21 35.23 -6.51
N GLU A 133 -20.63 35.54 -5.28
CA GLU A 133 -19.82 35.35 -4.07
C GLU A 133 -19.96 33.92 -3.52
N ALA A 134 -18.86 33.31 -3.07
CA ALA A 134 -18.83 31.98 -2.43
C ALA A 134 -19.32 32.03 -0.98
N LEU A 135 -18.94 33.07 -0.23
CA LEU A 135 -19.23 33.24 1.20
C LEU A 135 -18.79 32.04 2.07
N PRO A 136 -17.50 31.62 2.06
CA PRO A 136 -17.04 30.41 2.74
C PRO A 136 -17.25 30.43 4.27
N PHE A 137 -17.22 31.61 4.88
CA PHE A 137 -17.32 31.78 6.35
C PHE A 137 -18.75 31.97 6.86
N ASP A 138 -19.72 32.12 5.96
CA ASP A 138 -21.11 32.26 6.37
C ASP A 138 -21.65 30.91 6.87
N ASN A 139 -22.43 30.96 7.94
CA ASN A 139 -23.16 29.79 8.43
C ASN A 139 -24.25 29.40 7.44
N ILE A 140 -24.41 28.10 7.19
CA ILE A 140 -25.45 27.61 6.29
C ILE A 140 -26.69 27.15 7.06
N THR A 141 -27.83 27.37 6.42
CA THR A 141 -29.14 26.93 6.90
C THR A 141 -29.38 25.45 6.57
N ARG A 142 -30.34 24.83 7.27
CA ARG A 142 -30.78 23.45 6.97
C ARG A 142 -31.31 23.28 5.55
N ALA A 143 -31.98 24.30 5.02
CA ALA A 143 -32.42 24.32 3.63
C ALA A 143 -31.24 24.30 2.64
N GLU A 144 -30.19 25.08 2.91
CA GLU A 144 -28.97 25.09 2.08
C GLU A 144 -28.22 23.78 2.16
N ALA A 145 -28.04 23.22 3.36
CA ALA A 145 -27.41 21.93 3.56
C ALA A 145 -28.15 20.81 2.80
N ALA A 146 -29.49 20.76 2.91
CA ALA A 146 -30.31 19.81 2.15
C ALA A 146 -30.15 19.97 0.64
N ALA A 147 -30.13 21.21 0.14
CA ALA A 147 -29.93 21.48 -1.29
C ALA A 147 -28.52 21.06 -1.77
N MET A 148 -27.47 21.27 -0.98
CA MET A 148 -26.11 20.85 -1.30
C MET A 148 -26.02 19.32 -1.42
N VAL A 149 -26.52 18.57 -0.44
CA VAL A 149 -26.41 17.10 -0.46
C VAL A 149 -27.33 16.44 -1.50
N MET A 150 -28.45 17.07 -1.89
CA MET A 150 -29.26 16.57 -3.01
C MET A 150 -28.59 16.81 -4.37
N ARG A 151 -27.82 17.89 -4.52
CA ARG A 151 -26.98 18.11 -5.71
C ARG A 151 -25.83 17.11 -5.76
N LEU A 152 -25.19 16.83 -4.62
CA LEU A 152 -24.16 15.80 -4.51
C LEU A 152 -24.66 14.45 -5.05
N LEU A 153 -25.86 14.03 -4.67
CA LEU A 153 -26.49 12.79 -5.16
C LEU A 153 -27.03 12.88 -6.61
N GLY A 154 -26.96 14.04 -7.26
CA GLY A 154 -27.46 14.24 -8.62
C GLY A 154 -28.99 14.12 -8.75
N VAL A 155 -29.72 14.41 -7.67
CA VAL A 155 -31.19 14.29 -7.60
C VAL A 155 -31.87 15.65 -7.43
N ASP A 156 -31.25 16.77 -7.78
CA ASP A 156 -31.79 18.11 -7.54
C ASP A 156 -32.84 18.57 -8.58
N ASN A 157 -32.93 17.92 -9.73
CA ASN A 157 -33.90 18.22 -10.80
C ASN A 157 -35.28 17.59 -10.53
N MET A 158 -36.00 18.12 -9.55
CA MET A 158 -37.26 17.54 -9.06
C MET A 158 -38.46 18.47 -9.20
N SER A 159 -39.63 17.85 -9.43
CA SER A 159 -40.91 18.55 -9.56
C SER A 159 -41.83 18.40 -8.35
N ASP A 160 -41.58 17.43 -7.48
CA ASP A 160 -42.33 17.26 -6.24
C ASP A 160 -41.80 18.23 -5.17
N THR A 161 -42.71 18.97 -4.54
CA THR A 161 -42.43 19.95 -3.49
C THR A 161 -43.26 19.71 -2.23
N ASP A 162 -43.94 18.57 -2.13
CA ASP A 162 -44.70 18.21 -0.94
C ASP A 162 -43.83 17.51 0.10
N SER A 163 -43.09 18.31 0.87
CA SER A 163 -42.20 17.79 1.91
C SER A 163 -42.93 17.16 3.09
N GLY A 164 -44.24 17.41 3.24
CA GLY A 164 -45.02 17.05 4.42
C GLY A 164 -44.66 17.81 5.70
N PHE A 165 -43.87 18.89 5.61
CA PHE A 165 -43.61 19.80 6.72
C PHE A 165 -44.44 21.08 6.58
N ASP A 166 -45.00 21.55 7.68
CA ASP A 166 -45.90 22.72 7.73
C ASP A 166 -45.16 24.03 7.47
N ASP A 167 -43.86 24.07 7.75
CA ASP A 167 -42.99 25.25 7.63
C ASP A 167 -42.13 25.27 6.35
N VAL A 168 -42.40 24.37 5.40
CA VAL A 168 -41.77 24.34 4.07
C VAL A 168 -42.82 24.71 3.02
N GLU A 169 -42.76 25.96 2.55
CA GLU A 169 -43.67 26.45 1.51
C GLU A 169 -43.39 25.75 0.17
N LYS A 170 -44.45 25.32 -0.54
CA LYS A 170 -44.33 24.51 -1.78
C LYS A 170 -43.63 25.21 -2.93
N ASP A 171 -43.56 26.55 -2.90
CA ASP A 171 -42.88 27.40 -3.88
C ASP A 171 -41.53 27.94 -3.39
N ALA A 172 -41.08 27.55 -2.19
CA ALA A 172 -39.74 27.85 -1.72
C ALA A 172 -38.69 27.17 -2.60
N TRP A 173 -37.57 27.85 -2.86
CA TRP A 173 -36.51 27.36 -3.74
C TRP A 173 -35.89 26.03 -3.28
N TYR A 174 -35.97 25.73 -1.98
CA TYR A 174 -35.47 24.50 -1.35
C TYR A 174 -36.53 23.41 -1.17
N ALA A 175 -37.81 23.66 -1.48
CA ALA A 175 -38.91 22.75 -1.16
C ALA A 175 -38.72 21.36 -1.78
N ALA A 176 -38.30 21.32 -3.04
CA ALA A 176 -38.02 20.06 -3.73
C ALA A 176 -36.86 19.28 -3.08
N ALA A 177 -35.76 19.97 -2.75
CA ALA A 177 -34.61 19.35 -2.11
C ALA A 177 -34.98 18.74 -0.75
N VAL A 178 -35.72 19.48 0.09
CA VAL A 178 -36.18 18.96 1.39
C VAL A 178 -37.13 17.78 1.23
N THR A 179 -38.03 17.83 0.24
CA THR A 179 -38.98 16.74 -0.07
C THR A 179 -38.24 15.43 -0.37
N LYS A 180 -37.25 15.48 -1.26
CA LYS A 180 -36.47 14.29 -1.62
C LYS A 180 -35.53 13.85 -0.52
N ALA A 181 -34.86 14.78 0.14
CA ALA A 181 -34.00 14.45 1.25
C ALA A 181 -34.78 13.71 2.36
N ARG A 182 -36.05 14.09 2.60
CA ARG A 182 -36.94 13.38 3.53
C ARG A 182 -37.32 12.00 2.99
N ALA A 183 -37.69 11.90 1.72
CA ALA A 183 -38.06 10.64 1.09
C ALA A 183 -36.92 9.61 1.08
N LEU A 184 -35.68 10.08 0.90
CA LEU A 184 -34.46 9.28 0.99
C LEU A 184 -34.02 9.04 2.44
N GLY A 185 -34.64 9.66 3.44
CA GLY A 185 -34.21 9.54 4.84
C GLY A 185 -32.88 10.24 5.19
N VAL A 186 -32.38 11.10 4.30
CA VAL A 186 -31.16 11.91 4.54
C VAL A 186 -31.44 12.97 5.61
N VAL A 187 -32.62 13.61 5.58
CA VAL A 187 -33.06 14.58 6.60
C VAL A 187 -34.25 14.09 7.41
N SER A 188 -34.30 14.53 8.67
CA SER A 188 -35.48 14.47 9.54
C SER A 188 -35.89 15.89 9.96
N GLY A 189 -37.16 16.08 10.30
CA GLY A 189 -37.62 17.31 10.94
C GLY A 189 -37.12 17.41 12.38
N ASP A 190 -37.19 18.62 12.95
CA ASP A 190 -37.03 18.81 14.40
C ASP A 190 -38.19 18.11 15.15
N ASP A 191 -39.35 17.99 14.50
CA ASP A 191 -40.46 17.10 14.87
C ASP A 191 -41.14 16.51 13.61
N GLU A 192 -42.29 15.82 13.78
CA GLU A 192 -43.02 15.18 12.67
C GLU A 192 -43.51 16.17 11.59
N THR A 193 -43.69 17.44 11.96
CA THR A 193 -44.36 18.50 11.19
C THR A 193 -43.48 19.71 10.88
N HIS A 194 -42.34 19.92 11.55
CA HIS A 194 -41.47 21.08 11.33
C HIS A 194 -40.05 20.68 10.92
N PHE A 195 -39.53 21.32 9.87
CA PHE A 195 -38.16 21.14 9.39
C PHE A 195 -37.18 22.21 9.86
N SER A 196 -37.66 23.41 10.19
CA SER A 196 -36.89 24.61 10.52
C SER A 196 -35.90 25.02 9.42
N PRO A 197 -36.35 25.31 8.19
CA PRO A 197 -35.47 25.49 7.03
C PRO A 197 -34.43 26.60 7.19
N MET A 198 -34.75 27.66 7.94
CA MET A 198 -33.89 28.83 8.16
C MET A 198 -32.98 28.72 9.40
N ARG A 199 -33.05 27.62 10.14
CA ARG A 199 -32.14 27.37 11.27
C ARG A 199 -30.76 26.97 10.72
N ASN A 200 -29.70 27.47 11.34
CA ASN A 200 -28.34 27.00 11.01
C ASN A 200 -28.20 25.53 11.36
N VAL A 201 -27.58 24.77 10.47
CA VAL A 201 -27.21 23.37 10.72
C VAL A 201 -25.95 23.34 11.58
N SER A 202 -25.86 22.43 12.55
CA SER A 202 -24.63 22.21 13.29
C SER A 202 -23.60 21.40 12.47
N ARG A 203 -22.34 21.41 12.91
CA ARG A 203 -21.26 20.61 12.29
C ARG A 203 -21.55 19.12 12.34
N GLU A 204 -22.05 18.59 13.47
CA GLU A 204 -22.46 17.18 13.58
C GLU A 204 -23.69 16.85 12.71
N GLU A 205 -24.62 17.79 12.54
CA GLU A 205 -25.76 17.61 11.64
C GLU A 205 -25.28 17.53 10.20
N MET A 206 -24.37 18.42 9.77
CA MET A 206 -23.80 18.39 8.42
C MET A 206 -23.04 17.08 8.15
N ALA A 207 -22.23 16.62 9.10
CA ALA A 207 -21.54 15.33 9.01
C ALA A 207 -22.53 14.17 8.81
N ALA A 208 -23.63 14.13 9.57
CA ALA A 208 -24.65 13.10 9.41
C ALA A 208 -25.38 13.17 8.06
N LEU A 209 -25.60 14.35 7.49
CA LEU A 209 -26.19 14.48 6.16
C LEU A 209 -25.30 13.86 5.08
N VAL A 210 -23.99 14.13 5.11
CA VAL A 210 -23.04 13.58 4.14
C VAL A 210 -22.89 12.07 4.32
N ALA A 211 -22.72 11.58 5.55
CA ALA A 211 -22.61 10.15 5.82
C ALA A 211 -23.84 9.37 5.32
N ARG A 212 -25.06 9.89 5.54
CA ARG A 212 -26.29 9.27 5.01
C ARG A 212 -26.34 9.25 3.48
N CYS A 213 -25.76 10.24 2.81
CA CYS A 213 -25.64 10.24 1.35
C CYS A 213 -24.70 9.13 0.87
N LEU A 214 -23.60 8.88 1.59
CA LEU A 214 -22.68 7.77 1.28
C LEU A 214 -23.35 6.40 1.53
N TRP A 215 -24.11 6.27 2.61
CA TRP A 215 -24.83 5.02 2.91
C TRP A 215 -25.92 4.72 1.90
N ILE A 216 -26.75 5.70 1.57
CA ILE A 216 -27.86 5.48 0.63
C ILE A 216 -27.38 5.29 -0.81
N SER A 217 -26.23 5.83 -1.18
CA SER A 217 -25.65 5.61 -2.51
C SER A 217 -24.92 4.27 -2.63
N GLY A 218 -24.69 3.57 -1.52
CA GLY A 218 -23.94 2.31 -1.48
C GLY A 218 -22.42 2.48 -1.54
N LEU A 219 -21.93 3.73 -1.45
CA LEU A 219 -20.49 4.01 -1.41
C LEU A 219 -19.85 3.57 -0.10
N GLN A 220 -20.59 3.64 1.01
CA GLN A 220 -20.16 3.21 2.34
C GLN A 220 -21.30 2.49 3.07
N ASN A 221 -20.96 1.72 4.10
CA ASN A 221 -21.95 1.12 5.01
C ASN A 221 -22.00 1.88 6.33
N GLU A 222 -23.19 1.97 6.93
CA GLU A 222 -23.31 2.42 8.32
C GLU A 222 -22.66 1.38 9.24
N LYS A 223 -21.66 1.83 10.01
CA LYS A 223 -20.97 1.01 11.02
C LYS A 223 -21.12 1.67 12.38
N GLU A 224 -21.86 1.00 13.27
CA GLU A 224 -21.99 1.42 14.66
C GLU A 224 -20.62 1.45 15.34
N ILE A 225 -20.43 2.42 16.23
CA ILE A 225 -19.23 2.54 17.06
C ILE A 225 -19.65 3.02 18.45
N SER A 226 -18.95 2.56 19.49
CA SER A 226 -19.14 3.13 20.82
C SER A 226 -18.49 4.52 20.90
N ARG A 227 -18.99 5.37 21.80
CA ARG A 227 -18.38 6.68 22.04
C ARG A 227 -16.90 6.56 22.42
N ASP A 228 -16.58 5.66 23.34
CA ASP A 228 -15.21 5.45 23.83
C ASP A 228 -14.27 5.00 22.69
N ASP A 229 -14.74 4.11 21.82
CA ASP A 229 -13.98 3.66 20.65
C ASP A 229 -13.80 4.79 19.63
N LEU A 230 -14.83 5.62 19.41
CA LEU A 230 -14.72 6.78 18.52
C LEU A 230 -13.71 7.81 19.05
N ILE A 231 -13.83 8.18 20.34
CA ILE A 231 -12.94 9.15 20.99
C ILE A 231 -11.50 8.66 20.96
N SER A 232 -11.28 7.37 21.26
CA SER A 232 -9.93 6.79 21.21
C SER A 232 -9.36 6.70 19.79
N THR A 233 -10.21 6.48 18.78
CA THR A 233 -9.77 6.37 17.39
C THR A 233 -9.48 7.72 16.75
N LEU A 234 -10.30 8.75 17.04
CA LEU A 234 -10.15 10.07 16.45
C LEU A 234 -9.33 11.04 17.31
N SER A 235 -9.02 10.68 18.55
CA SER A 235 -8.33 11.53 19.52
C SER A 235 -9.02 12.90 19.72
N LEU A 236 -10.36 12.94 19.60
CA LEU A 236 -11.15 14.18 19.73
C LEU A 236 -11.30 14.58 21.19
N ALA A 237 -10.73 15.72 21.56
CA ALA A 237 -10.78 16.25 22.92
C ALA A 237 -12.20 16.61 23.40
N ASP A 238 -13.11 16.90 22.46
CA ASP A 238 -14.51 17.24 22.66
C ASP A 238 -15.47 16.16 22.14
N GLY A 239 -14.98 14.94 21.90
CA GLY A 239 -15.82 13.86 21.37
C GLY A 239 -16.99 13.44 22.29
N GLU A 240 -16.96 13.85 23.58
CA GLU A 240 -18.08 13.74 24.51
C GLU A 240 -19.29 14.63 24.13
N GLU A 241 -19.07 15.69 23.33
CA GLU A 241 -20.12 16.60 22.88
C GLU A 241 -20.88 16.06 21.66
N ILE A 242 -20.31 15.10 20.92
CA ILE A 242 -20.93 14.49 19.74
C ILE A 242 -22.19 13.73 20.16
N SER A 243 -23.35 14.02 19.57
CA SER A 243 -24.57 13.28 19.91
C SER A 243 -24.53 11.81 19.44
N ASP A 244 -25.20 10.90 20.16
CA ASP A 244 -25.20 9.46 19.85
C ASP A 244 -25.61 9.16 18.40
N TRP A 245 -26.58 9.90 17.86
CA TRP A 245 -27.06 9.74 16.47
C TRP A 245 -26.03 10.17 15.41
N ALA A 246 -24.96 10.87 15.79
CA ALA A 246 -23.90 11.32 14.91
C ALA A 246 -22.65 10.42 14.98
N LEU A 247 -22.55 9.49 15.92
CA LEU A 247 -21.35 8.65 16.12
C LEU A 247 -20.99 7.85 14.86
N SER A 248 -21.96 7.17 14.25
CA SER A 248 -21.76 6.42 13.00
C SER A 248 -21.32 7.33 11.84
N ALA A 249 -21.79 8.58 11.81
CA ALA A 249 -21.43 9.54 10.78
C ALA A 249 -19.96 9.96 10.90
N TYR A 250 -19.51 10.29 12.11
CA TYR A 250 -18.09 10.56 12.40
C TYR A 250 -17.21 9.34 12.11
N ASN A 251 -17.69 8.13 12.41
CA ASN A 251 -16.98 6.89 12.08
C ASN A 251 -16.85 6.67 10.56
N THR A 252 -17.87 7.04 9.78
CA THR A 252 -17.89 6.90 8.31
C THR A 252 -16.99 7.92 7.65
N LEU A 253 -17.04 9.17 8.12
CA LEU A 253 -16.28 10.29 7.57
C LEU A 253 -14.84 10.36 8.11
N ARG A 254 -14.45 9.43 8.98
CA ARG A 254 -13.06 9.20 9.35
C ARG A 254 -12.28 8.80 8.11
N THR A 255 -11.35 9.63 7.66
CA THR A 255 -10.36 9.23 6.66
C THR A 255 -9.01 8.97 7.34
N TYR A 256 -8.27 7.98 6.83
CA TYR A 256 -6.94 7.63 7.33
C TYR A 256 -5.96 8.74 6.93
N GLY A 257 -5.87 9.81 7.73
CA GLY A 257 -4.98 10.94 7.47
C GLY A 257 -5.51 12.29 7.95
N THR A 258 -6.83 12.50 8.00
CA THR A 258 -7.42 13.76 8.55
C THR A 258 -7.57 13.75 10.06
N ALA A 259 -6.87 12.84 10.76
CA ALA A 259 -6.78 12.81 12.20
C ALA A 259 -5.67 13.77 12.68
N GLU A 260 -5.68 15.02 12.22
CA GLU A 260 -4.96 16.07 12.94
C GLU A 260 -5.84 16.53 14.10
N CYS A 261 -5.78 15.76 15.20
CA CYS A 261 -6.20 16.19 16.51
C CYS A 261 -5.00 16.07 17.46
N VAL A 262 -4.49 17.22 17.93
CA VAL A 262 -3.56 17.25 19.06
C VAL A 262 -4.32 17.51 20.37
N TYR A 263 -3.86 16.80 21.39
CA TYR A 263 -4.31 16.80 22.77
C TYR A 263 -4.19 18.16 23.45
N LYS A 264 -5.11 18.45 24.36
CA LYS A 264 -4.88 19.40 25.46
C LYS A 264 -3.77 18.85 26.38
N GLU A 265 -2.67 19.60 26.54
CA GLU A 265 -2.20 20.07 27.86
C GLU A 265 -1.13 21.20 27.76
N GLU A 266 -1.41 22.28 28.51
CA GLU A 266 -0.53 23.33 29.09
C GLU A 266 0.11 24.49 28.29
N ASP A 267 -0.23 24.77 27.02
CA ASP A 267 0.00 26.13 26.45
C ASP A 267 -1.18 26.57 25.55
N GLU A 268 -2.06 27.41 26.11
CA GLU A 268 -3.29 27.93 25.46
C GLU A 268 -3.03 28.77 24.19
N GLU A 269 -1.77 29.13 23.89
CA GLU A 269 -1.42 30.03 22.77
C GLU A 269 -1.11 29.31 21.44
N ASN A 270 -0.86 27.99 21.42
CA ASN A 270 -0.41 27.25 20.22
C ASN A 270 -1.14 25.92 19.95
N SER A 271 -2.29 25.64 20.56
CA SER A 271 -3.04 24.41 20.23
C SER A 271 -3.73 24.54 18.86
N GLU A 272 -3.36 23.71 17.88
CA GLU A 272 -4.09 23.58 16.63
C GLU A 272 -5.50 23.02 16.89
N VAL A 273 -6.53 23.71 16.36
CA VAL A 273 -7.92 23.27 16.47
C VAL A 273 -8.19 22.26 15.37
N ALA A 274 -8.47 21.02 15.77
CA ALA A 274 -8.74 19.96 14.82
C ALA A 274 -10.01 20.19 14.01
N PHE A 275 -9.98 19.86 12.71
CA PHE A 275 -11.08 20.09 11.79
C PHE A 275 -12.41 19.43 12.21
N TRP A 276 -12.37 18.32 12.97
CA TRP A 276 -13.57 17.58 13.39
C TRP A 276 -14.13 17.98 14.78
N THR A 277 -13.55 18.99 15.43
CA THR A 277 -14.02 19.52 16.73
C THR A 277 -15.23 20.45 16.59
N HIS A 278 -15.74 20.90 17.73
CA HIS A 278 -16.88 21.78 17.93
C HIS A 278 -18.17 21.24 17.27
N PRO A 279 -18.61 20.01 17.60
CA PRO A 279 -19.75 19.38 16.92
C PRO A 279 -21.04 20.19 16.98
N LYS A 280 -21.22 21.02 18.03
CA LYS A 280 -22.43 21.83 18.27
C LYS A 280 -22.41 23.20 17.58
N ASP A 281 -21.27 23.65 17.08
CA ASP A 281 -21.18 24.94 16.40
C ASP A 281 -21.89 24.90 15.05
N ALA A 282 -22.34 26.07 14.60
CA ALA A 282 -22.95 26.20 13.28
C ALA A 282 -21.93 25.83 12.19
N ALA A 283 -22.35 25.02 11.22
CA ALA A 283 -21.53 24.71 10.06
C ALA A 283 -21.41 25.94 9.17
N THR A 284 -20.18 26.32 8.87
CA THR A 284 -19.90 27.28 7.80
C THR A 284 -20.06 26.60 6.45
N ARG A 285 -20.20 27.41 5.41
CA ARG A 285 -20.27 26.94 4.04
C ARG A 285 -19.00 26.20 3.61
N PHE A 286 -17.83 26.68 4.03
CA PHE A 286 -16.55 25.98 3.86
C PHE A 286 -16.54 24.63 4.56
N PHE A 287 -16.99 24.54 5.82
CA PHE A 287 -17.04 23.24 6.51
C PHE A 287 -17.89 22.23 5.74
N ALA A 288 -19.08 22.65 5.29
CA ALA A 288 -19.94 21.80 4.47
C ALA A 288 -19.29 21.41 3.14
N ALA A 289 -18.58 22.33 2.48
CA ALA A 289 -17.84 22.08 1.25
C ALA A 289 -16.74 21.05 1.46
N TYR A 290 -15.90 21.25 2.48
CA TYR A 290 -14.79 20.37 2.78
C TYR A 290 -15.28 18.94 3.08
N VAL A 291 -16.28 18.76 3.96
CA VAL A 291 -16.82 17.43 4.27
C VAL A 291 -17.40 16.73 3.03
N ILE A 292 -18.02 17.47 2.11
CA ILE A 292 -18.52 16.91 0.86
C ILE A 292 -17.36 16.53 -0.08
N LEU A 293 -16.36 17.39 -0.24
CA LEU A 293 -15.23 17.12 -1.12
C LEU A 293 -14.43 15.92 -0.61
N ASP A 294 -14.16 15.86 0.68
CA ASP A 294 -13.46 14.74 1.33
C ASP A 294 -14.22 13.41 1.10
N ALA A 295 -15.55 13.45 1.19
CA ALA A 295 -16.40 12.31 0.86
C ALA A 295 -16.35 11.94 -0.63
N CYS A 296 -16.23 12.91 -1.53
CA CYS A 296 -16.07 12.67 -2.96
C CYS A 296 -14.70 12.07 -3.30
N GLU A 297 -13.63 12.56 -2.69
CA GLU A 297 -12.26 12.20 -3.06
C GLU A 297 -11.79 10.93 -2.35
N LEU A 298 -12.12 10.78 -1.06
CA LEU A 298 -11.50 9.77 -0.21
C LEU A 298 -12.39 8.58 0.10
N LEU A 299 -13.72 8.67 -0.06
CA LEU A 299 -14.64 7.61 0.40
C LEU A 299 -15.27 6.79 -0.74
N GLN A 300 -14.89 7.06 -1.99
CA GLN A 300 -15.34 6.29 -3.14
C GLN A 300 -14.48 5.03 -3.34
N VAL A 301 -15.14 3.89 -3.58
CA VAL A 301 -14.50 2.58 -3.77
C VAL A 301 -14.75 2.12 -5.19
N TYR A 302 -13.76 2.28 -6.06
CA TYR A 302 -13.83 1.85 -7.46
C TYR A 302 -12.88 0.69 -7.73
N PRO A 303 -13.34 -0.31 -8.51
CA PRO A 303 -12.54 -1.49 -8.80
C PRO A 303 -11.48 -1.19 -9.85
N SER A 304 -10.31 -1.81 -9.66
CA SER A 304 -9.27 -1.86 -10.65
C SER A 304 -9.69 -2.73 -11.84
N GLN A 305 -8.95 -2.62 -12.94
CA GLN A 305 -9.15 -3.47 -14.10
C GLN A 305 -8.95 -4.95 -13.76
N THR A 306 -8.07 -5.24 -12.78
CA THR A 306 -7.87 -6.58 -12.21
C THR A 306 -9.07 -7.03 -11.40
N ALA A 307 -9.65 -6.18 -10.56
CA ALA A 307 -10.87 -6.53 -9.84
C ALA A 307 -12.02 -6.85 -10.81
N ILE A 308 -12.17 -6.08 -11.90
CA ILE A 308 -13.18 -6.35 -12.93
C ILE A 308 -12.91 -7.67 -13.67
N SER A 309 -11.65 -7.97 -14.01
CA SER A 309 -11.30 -9.17 -14.78
C SER A 309 -11.55 -10.46 -13.98
N PHE A 310 -11.30 -10.43 -12.67
CA PHE A 310 -11.61 -11.52 -11.76
C PHE A 310 -13.09 -11.51 -11.30
N GLY A 311 -13.82 -10.42 -11.50
CA GLY A 311 -15.22 -10.30 -11.08
C GLY A 311 -15.40 -9.95 -9.60
N PHE A 312 -14.35 -9.43 -8.96
CA PHE A 312 -14.35 -8.88 -7.61
C PHE A 312 -15.01 -7.50 -7.54
N ASP A 313 -15.07 -6.80 -8.68
CA ASP A 313 -15.95 -5.66 -8.86
C ASP A 313 -17.36 -6.03 -8.43
N LYS A 314 -17.84 -7.19 -8.88
CA LYS A 314 -19.13 -7.71 -8.45
C LYS A 314 -19.04 -8.13 -6.99
N GLN A 315 -18.39 -9.26 -6.70
CA GLN A 315 -18.52 -9.90 -5.41
C GLN A 315 -17.15 -10.35 -4.88
N MET A 316 -16.81 -9.94 -3.66
CA MET A 316 -15.67 -10.50 -2.94
C MET A 316 -16.06 -11.80 -2.22
N PRO A 317 -15.12 -12.75 -2.05
CA PRO A 317 -15.36 -13.86 -1.15
C PRO A 317 -15.42 -13.37 0.30
N LYS A 318 -16.20 -14.05 1.15
CA LYS A 318 -16.15 -13.87 2.60
C LYS A 318 -14.84 -14.43 3.13
N ILE A 319 -13.92 -13.53 3.46
CA ILE A 319 -12.55 -13.84 3.91
C ILE A 319 -12.47 -13.87 5.44
N ASP A 320 -11.72 -14.83 5.97
CA ASP A 320 -11.22 -14.83 7.35
C ASP A 320 -9.78 -15.41 7.39
N GLY A 321 -9.18 -15.60 8.56
CA GLY A 321 -7.84 -16.18 8.63
C GLY A 321 -7.17 -16.19 10.00
N SER A 322 -5.86 -16.36 9.99
CA SER A 322 -5.01 -16.12 11.14
C SER A 322 -4.88 -14.61 11.39
N THR A 323 -4.70 -14.19 12.65
CA THR A 323 -4.40 -12.76 12.92
C THR A 323 -3.12 -12.28 12.24
N SER A 324 -2.15 -13.18 12.05
CA SER A 324 -0.90 -12.89 11.33
C SER A 324 -1.09 -12.73 9.82
N THR A 325 -2.21 -13.17 9.25
CA THR A 325 -2.47 -13.16 7.80
C THR A 325 -3.45 -12.06 7.38
N TYR A 326 -3.92 -11.23 8.31
CA TYR A 326 -4.72 -10.05 7.99
C TYR A 326 -4.02 -9.08 7.01
N PRO A 327 -2.69 -8.89 7.06
CA PRO A 327 -1.99 -8.09 6.05
C PRO A 327 -2.22 -8.56 4.60
N PHE A 328 -2.50 -9.84 4.33
CA PHE A 328 -2.87 -10.25 2.96
C PHE A 328 -4.21 -9.63 2.55
N THR A 329 -5.19 -9.62 3.44
CA THR A 329 -6.50 -9.02 3.16
C THR A 329 -6.35 -7.52 2.91
N ASP A 330 -5.57 -6.83 3.74
CA ASP A 330 -5.22 -5.42 3.53
C ASP A 330 -4.68 -5.15 2.11
N GLN A 331 -3.65 -5.89 1.72
CA GLN A 331 -2.98 -5.68 0.43
C GLN A 331 -3.87 -6.06 -0.76
N VAL A 332 -4.66 -7.13 -0.65
CA VAL A 332 -5.62 -7.54 -1.67
C VAL A 332 -6.63 -6.43 -1.94
N TYR A 333 -7.24 -5.88 -0.89
CA TYR A 333 -8.23 -4.81 -1.06
C TYR A 333 -7.59 -3.53 -1.62
N ARG A 334 -6.38 -3.16 -1.16
CA ARG A 334 -5.62 -2.02 -1.72
C ARG A 334 -5.29 -2.20 -3.21
N ALA A 335 -4.93 -3.40 -3.63
CA ALA A 335 -4.57 -3.69 -5.02
C ALA A 335 -5.79 -3.76 -5.95
N LEU A 336 -6.95 -4.13 -5.41
CA LEU A 336 -8.17 -4.33 -6.18
C LEU A 336 -9.06 -3.10 -6.25
N PHE A 337 -8.91 -2.12 -5.36
CA PHE A 337 -9.82 -0.96 -5.29
C PHE A 337 -9.11 0.34 -4.93
N SER A 338 -9.58 1.45 -5.51
CA SER A 338 -9.06 2.82 -5.28
C SER A 338 -8.98 3.21 -3.80
N ASN A 339 -9.98 2.78 -3.01
CA ASN A 339 -9.98 2.87 -1.56
C ASN A 339 -10.43 1.53 -0.94
N GLY A 340 -9.59 0.51 -1.09
CA GLY A 340 -9.86 -0.83 -0.56
C GLY A 340 -10.19 -0.88 0.94
N PHE A 341 -9.64 0.03 1.74
CA PHE A 341 -9.89 0.09 3.20
C PHE A 341 -11.34 0.33 3.56
N SER A 342 -11.99 1.16 2.77
CA SER A 342 -13.38 1.52 2.97
C SER A 342 -14.32 0.62 2.16
N HIS A 343 -13.80 -0.47 1.56
CA HIS A 343 -14.64 -1.41 0.84
C HIS A 343 -15.67 -2.03 1.80
N PRO A 344 -16.98 -1.98 1.49
CA PRO A 344 -18.05 -2.48 2.35
C PRO A 344 -17.90 -3.93 2.82
N GLU A 345 -17.33 -4.80 1.98
CA GLU A 345 -17.13 -6.23 2.24
C GLU A 345 -15.78 -6.57 2.93
N MET A 346 -14.90 -5.58 3.18
CA MET A 346 -13.62 -5.83 3.84
C MET A 346 -13.85 -6.24 5.31
N PRO A 347 -13.34 -7.41 5.76
CA PRO A 347 -13.46 -7.81 7.15
C PRO A 347 -12.60 -6.92 8.04
N GLU A 348 -13.11 -6.50 9.20
CA GLU A 348 -12.34 -5.64 10.13
C GLU A 348 -11.14 -6.34 10.78
N LYS A 349 -11.22 -7.66 10.92
CA LYS A 349 -10.19 -8.51 11.52
C LYS A 349 -10.41 -9.98 11.19
N HIS A 350 -9.37 -10.77 11.45
CA HIS A 350 -9.41 -12.23 11.41
C HIS A 350 -9.68 -12.89 12.77
N SER A 351 -10.32 -14.07 12.78
CA SER A 351 -10.80 -14.79 13.97
C SER A 351 -9.74 -15.64 14.68
N LYS A 352 -8.50 -15.70 14.16
CA LYS A 352 -7.39 -16.61 14.53
C LYS A 352 -7.52 -18.01 13.92
N SER A 353 -6.39 -18.68 13.74
CA SER A 353 -6.28 -19.91 12.94
C SER A 353 -7.33 -20.96 13.27
N HIS A 354 -7.47 -21.35 14.54
CA HIS A 354 -8.38 -22.42 14.96
C HIS A 354 -9.85 -22.07 14.65
N ALA A 355 -10.32 -20.92 15.13
CA ALA A 355 -11.68 -20.45 14.88
C ALA A 355 -11.98 -20.26 13.38
N SER A 356 -11.03 -19.74 12.61
CA SER A 356 -11.23 -19.52 11.16
C SER A 356 -11.40 -20.84 10.40
N TYR A 357 -10.69 -21.90 10.78
CA TYR A 357 -10.95 -23.24 10.22
C TYR A 357 -12.34 -23.77 10.59
N GLU A 358 -12.79 -23.59 11.84
CA GLU A 358 -14.16 -23.99 12.25
C GLU A 358 -15.22 -23.27 11.43
N ARG A 359 -15.07 -21.95 11.23
CA ARG A 359 -15.96 -21.12 10.42
C ARG A 359 -16.01 -21.58 8.97
N LEU A 360 -14.87 -21.90 8.36
CA LEU A 360 -14.80 -22.44 7.00
C LEU A 360 -15.50 -23.80 6.89
N ILE A 361 -15.24 -24.73 7.83
CA ILE A 361 -15.88 -26.05 7.86
C ILE A 361 -17.40 -25.92 8.02
N ASN A 362 -17.86 -24.97 8.83
CA ASN A 362 -19.28 -24.69 9.02
C ASN A 362 -19.94 -23.92 7.84
N GLY A 363 -19.15 -23.44 6.87
CA GLY A 363 -19.65 -22.67 5.72
C GLY A 363 -20.05 -21.23 6.07
N GLU A 364 -19.47 -20.66 7.12
CA GLU A 364 -19.71 -19.28 7.55
C GLU A 364 -18.86 -18.26 6.76
N VAL A 365 -17.75 -18.73 6.18
CA VAL A 365 -16.82 -17.98 5.33
C VAL A 365 -16.48 -18.85 4.13
N ASP A 366 -16.13 -18.21 3.00
CA ASP A 366 -15.89 -18.90 1.73
C ASP A 366 -14.44 -19.36 1.62
N MET A 367 -13.52 -18.63 2.26
CA MET A 367 -12.09 -18.93 2.27
C MET A 367 -11.39 -18.41 3.52
N ILE A 368 -10.21 -18.96 3.81
CA ILE A 368 -9.32 -18.38 4.83
C ILE A 368 -7.89 -18.24 4.36
N PHE A 369 -7.21 -17.17 4.82
CA PHE A 369 -5.76 -17.08 4.79
C PHE A 369 -5.17 -17.74 6.05
N ALA A 370 -4.44 -18.84 5.90
CA ALA A 370 -3.91 -19.62 7.02
C ALA A 370 -2.37 -19.68 6.97
N SER A 371 -1.71 -19.23 8.04
CA SER A 371 -0.24 -19.31 8.14
C SER A 371 0.29 -20.72 8.43
N VAL A 372 -0.61 -21.67 8.71
CA VAL A 372 -0.25 -23.03 9.14
C VAL A 372 -1.27 -24.06 8.65
N TYR A 373 -0.79 -25.29 8.51
CA TYR A 373 -1.63 -26.46 8.26
C TYR A 373 -2.63 -26.68 9.41
N PRO A 374 -3.84 -27.22 9.17
CA PRO A 374 -4.82 -27.48 10.21
C PRO A 374 -4.27 -28.37 11.33
N ALA A 375 -4.62 -28.05 12.58
CA ALA A 375 -4.34 -28.88 13.74
C ALA A 375 -5.15 -30.20 13.69
N SER A 376 -4.75 -31.19 14.48
CA SER A 376 -5.35 -32.53 14.42
C SER A 376 -6.83 -32.55 14.78
N ASP A 377 -7.25 -31.74 15.75
CA ASP A 377 -8.64 -31.58 16.16
C ASP A 377 -9.49 -30.93 15.06
N ILE A 378 -8.95 -29.98 14.31
CA ILE A 378 -9.59 -29.40 13.12
C ILE A 378 -9.77 -30.44 12.02
N LEU A 379 -8.77 -31.30 11.77
CA LEU A 379 -8.90 -32.40 10.81
C LEU A 379 -9.97 -33.41 11.24
N GLU A 380 -10.07 -33.68 12.54
CA GLU A 380 -11.14 -34.52 13.12
C GLU A 380 -12.52 -33.87 12.92
N LEU A 381 -12.65 -32.58 13.21
CA LEU A 381 -13.88 -31.81 12.97
C LEU A 381 -14.29 -31.83 11.50
N ALA A 382 -13.36 -31.57 10.57
CA ALA A 382 -13.64 -31.61 9.13
C ALA A 382 -14.17 -32.99 8.71
N LYS A 383 -13.57 -34.07 9.22
CA LYS A 383 -14.02 -35.45 8.99
C LYS A 383 -15.39 -35.74 9.61
N GLU A 384 -15.67 -35.25 10.82
CA GLU A 384 -16.99 -35.38 11.45
C GLU A 384 -18.10 -34.67 10.66
N LYS A 385 -17.74 -33.57 10.00
CA LYS A 385 -18.63 -32.75 9.18
C LYS A 385 -18.70 -33.17 7.70
N ASP A 386 -17.94 -34.20 7.31
CA ASP A 386 -17.81 -34.67 5.91
C ASP A 386 -17.34 -33.55 4.95
N VAL A 387 -16.42 -32.70 5.43
CA VAL A 387 -15.80 -31.62 4.67
C VAL A 387 -14.34 -31.98 4.36
N GLU A 388 -13.96 -31.92 3.09
CA GLU A 388 -12.56 -32.02 2.68
C GLU A 388 -12.00 -30.60 2.47
N LEU A 389 -10.84 -30.31 3.06
CA LEU A 389 -10.16 -29.03 2.93
C LEU A 389 -9.09 -29.10 1.83
N GLU A 390 -9.01 -28.05 1.02
CA GLU A 390 -7.98 -27.85 0.00
C GLU A 390 -7.09 -26.68 0.43
N LEU A 391 -5.77 -26.89 0.38
CA LEU A 391 -4.78 -25.91 0.80
C LEU A 391 -3.91 -25.51 -0.40
N ILE A 392 -3.97 -24.25 -0.77
CA ILE A 392 -3.25 -23.69 -1.92
C ILE A 392 -2.14 -22.80 -1.34
N PRO A 393 -0.85 -23.17 -1.49
CA PRO A 393 0.25 -22.35 -0.98
C PRO A 393 0.32 -21.04 -1.75
N ILE A 394 0.48 -19.93 -1.03
CA ILE A 394 0.57 -18.57 -1.60
C ILE A 394 1.81 -17.79 -1.18
N ALA A 395 2.51 -18.24 -0.13
CA ALA A 395 3.76 -17.63 0.35
C ALA A 395 4.63 -18.67 1.04
N TYR A 396 5.95 -18.55 0.93
CA TYR A 396 6.92 -19.26 1.76
C TYR A 396 6.91 -18.74 3.20
N ASP A 397 7.18 -19.63 4.15
CA ASP A 397 7.35 -19.26 5.54
C ASP A 397 8.13 -20.35 6.30
N ALA A 398 8.46 -20.12 7.56
CA ALA A 398 9.04 -21.17 8.39
C ALA A 398 8.76 -20.97 9.87
N MET A 399 8.69 -22.09 10.61
CA MET A 399 8.77 -22.01 12.06
C MET A 399 10.23 -21.84 12.48
N VAL A 400 10.52 -20.79 13.24
CA VAL A 400 11.88 -20.47 13.68
C VAL A 400 11.99 -20.43 15.20
N PHE A 401 13.20 -20.71 15.70
CA PHE A 401 13.56 -20.60 17.11
C PHE A 401 14.59 -19.49 17.29
N PHE A 402 14.51 -18.76 18.40
CA PHE A 402 15.40 -17.65 18.69
C PHE A 402 15.73 -17.54 20.18
N THR A 403 16.83 -16.86 20.47
CA THR A 403 17.36 -16.58 21.81
C THR A 403 17.92 -15.16 21.85
N ASN A 404 18.23 -14.63 23.04
CA ASN A 404 18.98 -13.38 23.18
C ASN A 404 20.29 -13.39 22.38
N ALA A 405 20.63 -12.26 21.75
CA ALA A 405 21.77 -12.13 20.84
C ALA A 405 23.12 -12.54 21.48
N ASP A 406 23.32 -12.25 22.77
CA ASP A 406 24.55 -12.55 23.52
C ASP A 406 24.79 -14.05 23.77
N ASN A 407 23.76 -14.89 23.65
CA ASN A 407 23.89 -16.32 23.86
C ASN A 407 24.74 -16.93 22.74
N PRO A 408 25.84 -17.66 22.99
CA PRO A 408 26.70 -18.16 21.91
C PRO A 408 26.16 -19.39 21.16
N ALA A 409 25.03 -19.97 21.60
CA ALA A 409 24.42 -21.11 20.91
C ALA A 409 24.13 -20.80 19.43
N LYS A 410 24.44 -21.73 18.53
CA LYS A 410 24.26 -21.54 17.07
C LYS A 410 23.00 -22.21 16.52
N GLY A 411 22.46 -23.19 17.23
CA GLY A 411 21.35 -23.99 16.74
C GLY A 411 20.92 -25.08 17.71
N LEU A 412 19.80 -25.72 17.40
CA LEU A 412 19.21 -26.83 18.14
C LEU A 412 18.86 -27.98 17.18
N THR A 413 18.83 -29.21 17.68
CA THR A 413 18.23 -30.33 16.95
C THR A 413 16.75 -30.47 17.28
N LYS A 414 15.96 -31.08 16.38
CA LYS A 414 14.55 -31.35 16.66
C LYS A 414 14.34 -32.20 17.92
N GLU A 415 15.25 -33.14 18.16
CA GLU A 415 15.25 -33.98 19.36
C GLU A 415 15.51 -33.15 20.64
N GLN A 416 16.41 -32.17 20.58
CA GLN A 416 16.65 -31.25 21.70
C GLN A 416 15.40 -30.42 21.99
N ILE A 417 14.76 -29.86 20.96
CA ILE A 417 13.52 -29.07 21.11
C ILE A 417 12.42 -29.90 21.78
N SER A 418 12.17 -31.12 21.30
CA SER A 418 11.19 -32.02 21.91
C SER A 418 11.50 -32.27 23.39
N LYS A 419 12.76 -32.57 23.73
CA LYS A 419 13.21 -32.77 25.13
C LYS A 419 13.12 -31.51 26.00
N ILE A 420 13.26 -30.32 25.43
CA ILE A 420 13.07 -29.04 26.13
C ILE A 420 11.59 -28.90 26.50
N TYR A 421 10.70 -28.95 25.51
CA TYR A 421 9.30 -28.59 25.72
C TYR A 421 8.44 -29.70 26.31
N VAL A 422 8.73 -30.98 26.04
CA VAL A 422 7.95 -32.12 26.57
C VAL A 422 8.50 -32.58 27.91
N ASP A 423 9.80 -32.85 27.96
CA ASP A 423 10.43 -33.49 29.12
C ASP A 423 11.00 -32.47 30.13
N ASN A 424 11.05 -31.17 29.78
CA ASN A 424 11.73 -30.12 30.56
C ASN A 424 13.14 -30.55 31.01
N LYS A 425 13.87 -31.19 30.08
CA LYS A 425 15.08 -31.96 30.40
C LYS A 425 16.31 -31.10 30.71
N TYR A 426 16.38 -29.91 30.14
CA TYR A 426 17.55 -29.04 30.20
C TYR A 426 17.24 -27.81 31.04
N THR A 427 18.20 -27.40 31.85
CA THR A 427 18.08 -26.18 32.68
C THR A 427 19.20 -25.18 32.37
N ASN A 428 20.15 -25.53 31.51
CA ASN A 428 21.30 -24.70 31.18
C ASN A 428 21.70 -24.78 29.70
N TRP A 429 22.08 -23.65 29.13
CA TRP A 429 22.49 -23.51 27.74
C TRP A 429 23.78 -24.25 27.40
N ASN A 430 24.68 -24.52 28.37
CA ASN A 430 25.88 -25.31 28.11
C ASN A 430 25.57 -26.78 27.73
N GLN A 431 24.35 -27.25 27.98
CA GLN A 431 23.86 -28.56 27.55
C GLN A 431 23.37 -28.55 26.09
N LEU A 432 23.25 -27.36 25.50
CA LEU A 432 22.66 -27.06 24.18
C LEU A 432 23.62 -26.25 23.29
N GLY A 433 24.92 -26.26 23.59
CA GLY A 433 25.94 -25.58 22.80
C GLY A 433 26.13 -24.08 23.09
N GLY A 434 25.50 -23.56 24.14
CA GLY A 434 25.71 -22.20 24.65
C GLY A 434 26.74 -22.12 25.79
N ASN A 435 26.78 -20.98 26.48
CA ASN A 435 27.60 -20.77 27.68
C ASN A 435 26.92 -21.34 28.94
N THR A 436 27.61 -21.32 30.08
CA THR A 436 27.02 -21.67 31.37
C THR A 436 26.03 -20.58 31.79
N ALA A 437 24.78 -20.72 31.35
CA ALA A 437 23.68 -19.79 31.59
C ALA A 437 22.36 -20.55 31.71
N LEU A 438 21.45 -20.11 32.58
CA LEU A 438 20.13 -20.70 32.76
C LEU A 438 19.30 -20.63 31.47
N LEU A 439 18.54 -21.69 31.20
CA LEU A 439 17.61 -21.78 30.07
C LEU A 439 16.19 -21.44 30.54
N TYR A 440 15.59 -20.42 29.93
CA TYR A 440 14.18 -20.05 30.14
C TYR A 440 13.36 -20.32 28.87
N PRO A 441 12.75 -21.51 28.71
CA PRO A 441 11.93 -21.80 27.53
C PRO A 441 10.57 -21.11 27.63
N TYR A 442 10.16 -20.38 26.60
CA TYR A 442 8.84 -19.74 26.49
C TYR A 442 7.97 -20.50 25.49
N CYS A 443 6.67 -20.57 25.76
CA CYS A 443 5.70 -21.23 24.89
C CYS A 443 4.50 -20.34 24.57
N ARG A 444 3.72 -20.74 23.58
CA ARG A 444 2.51 -20.04 23.14
C ARG A 444 1.25 -20.73 23.66
N ASN A 445 0.17 -19.96 23.76
CA ASN A 445 -1.17 -20.47 24.03
C ASN A 445 -1.64 -21.42 22.90
N ASN A 446 -2.58 -22.32 23.21
CA ASN A 446 -3.02 -23.36 22.24
C ASN A 446 -3.63 -22.80 20.97
N ASP A 447 -4.25 -21.63 21.03
CA ASP A 447 -4.99 -21.06 19.90
C ASP A 447 -4.06 -20.35 18.88
N SER A 448 -2.73 -20.49 19.01
CA SER A 448 -1.76 -19.86 18.11
C SER A 448 -1.30 -20.80 16.99
N GLY A 449 -1.07 -20.26 15.80
CA GLY A 449 -0.50 -21.03 14.68
C GLY A 449 0.89 -21.61 15.02
N SER A 450 1.71 -20.89 15.76
CA SER A 450 3.01 -21.39 16.25
C SER A 450 2.89 -22.56 17.22
N HIS A 451 1.79 -22.68 17.98
CA HIS A 451 1.52 -23.86 18.80
C HIS A 451 1.14 -25.07 17.93
N ALA A 452 0.32 -24.89 16.90
CA ALA A 452 0.01 -25.95 15.93
C ALA A 452 1.30 -26.51 15.28
N GLN A 453 2.29 -25.66 15.01
CA GLN A 453 3.60 -26.11 14.52
C GLN A 453 4.40 -26.88 15.58
N MET A 454 4.31 -26.49 16.86
CA MET A 454 4.89 -27.27 17.95
C MET A 454 4.31 -28.69 18.01
N GLU A 455 2.98 -28.81 17.95
CA GLU A 455 2.29 -30.10 17.95
C GLU A 455 2.73 -30.98 16.77
N ARG A 456 2.74 -30.40 15.57
CA ARG A 456 3.10 -31.07 14.32
C ARG A 456 4.53 -31.63 14.34
N HIS A 457 5.49 -30.87 14.87
CA HIS A 457 6.90 -31.17 14.69
C HIS A 457 7.59 -31.77 15.92
N PHE A 458 7.12 -31.48 17.14
CA PHE A 458 7.92 -31.73 18.36
C PHE A 458 7.18 -32.47 19.46
N LEU A 459 5.87 -32.30 19.59
CA LEU A 459 5.15 -32.82 20.75
C LEU A 459 4.77 -34.30 20.63
N ASN A 460 4.66 -34.84 19.42
CA ASN A 460 4.37 -36.26 19.16
C ASN A 460 3.13 -36.77 19.94
N GLY A 461 2.06 -35.97 19.97
CA GLY A 461 0.82 -36.29 20.69
C GLY A 461 0.87 -36.12 22.21
N LYS A 462 1.91 -35.47 22.74
CA LYS A 462 2.00 -35.05 24.15
C LYS A 462 1.71 -33.55 24.28
N GLU A 463 1.53 -33.09 25.51
CA GLU A 463 1.44 -31.65 25.80
C GLU A 463 2.81 -31.05 26.13
N ILE A 464 2.92 -29.72 26.02
CA ILE A 464 4.03 -28.96 26.59
C ILE A 464 4.06 -29.17 28.11
N ASN A 465 5.25 -29.30 28.68
CA ASN A 465 5.46 -29.51 30.10
C ASN A 465 4.71 -28.48 30.95
N ALA A 466 3.95 -28.96 31.93
CA ALA A 466 3.07 -28.12 32.77
C ALA A 466 3.80 -26.97 33.47
N LYS A 467 5.09 -27.15 33.83
CA LYS A 467 5.89 -26.09 34.45
C LYS A 467 6.14 -24.93 33.48
N ILE A 468 6.59 -25.24 32.26
CA ILE A 468 6.81 -24.24 31.19
C ILE A 468 5.49 -23.53 30.90
N ARG A 469 4.41 -24.30 30.78
CA ARG A 469 3.07 -23.77 30.53
C ARG A 469 2.62 -22.79 31.63
N GLN A 470 2.92 -23.08 32.88
CA GLN A 470 2.51 -22.23 34.01
C GLN A 470 3.40 -20.98 34.16
N GLU A 471 4.69 -21.10 33.89
CA GLU A 471 5.67 -20.06 34.21
C GLU A 471 6.01 -19.13 33.03
N SER A 472 5.88 -19.59 31.79
CA SER A 472 6.42 -18.91 30.61
C SER A 472 5.54 -19.07 29.37
N THR A 473 4.23 -18.82 29.51
CA THR A 473 3.30 -18.75 28.37
C THR A 473 3.10 -17.31 27.89
N SER A 474 3.50 -17.03 26.65
CA SER A 474 3.24 -15.76 25.97
C SER A 474 1.92 -15.83 25.18
N VAL A 475 1.05 -14.84 25.42
CA VAL A 475 -0.32 -14.84 24.89
C VAL A 475 -0.39 -14.38 23.43
N SER A 476 0.41 -13.38 23.04
CA SER A 476 0.43 -12.83 21.67
C SER A 476 1.74 -13.15 20.94
N MET A 477 1.79 -12.91 19.62
CA MET A 477 3.01 -13.04 18.82
C MET A 477 4.04 -11.94 19.16
N ALA A 478 3.61 -10.73 19.50
CA ALA A 478 4.51 -9.67 19.96
C ALA A 478 5.13 -10.02 21.32
N ASN A 479 4.31 -10.53 22.25
CA ASN A 479 4.75 -10.86 23.61
C ASN A 479 5.87 -11.91 23.62
N ILE A 480 5.83 -12.93 22.75
CA ILE A 480 6.90 -13.94 22.74
C ILE A 480 8.26 -13.35 22.35
N LEU A 481 8.29 -12.31 21.51
CA LEU A 481 9.52 -11.60 21.17
C LEU A 481 10.03 -10.81 22.38
N THR A 482 9.17 -9.97 22.97
CA THR A 482 9.54 -9.11 24.10
C THR A 482 9.86 -9.90 25.37
N ASP A 483 9.13 -10.98 25.64
CA ASP A 483 9.33 -11.84 26.81
C ASP A 483 10.71 -12.53 26.75
N VAL A 484 11.11 -13.02 25.57
CA VAL A 484 12.43 -13.64 25.38
C VAL A 484 13.54 -12.61 25.45
N MET A 485 13.34 -11.40 24.89
CA MET A 485 14.29 -10.29 25.07
C MET A 485 14.50 -9.98 26.56
N ALA A 486 13.41 -9.87 27.33
CA ALA A 486 13.44 -9.56 28.75
C ALA A 486 13.94 -10.71 29.65
N ALA A 487 14.03 -11.93 29.14
CA ALA A 487 14.48 -13.10 29.90
C ALA A 487 15.98 -13.10 30.24
N GLN A 488 16.78 -12.19 29.68
CA GLN A 488 18.20 -12.11 29.95
C GLN A 488 18.48 -11.68 31.40
N THR A 489 19.27 -12.48 32.11
CA THR A 489 19.74 -12.17 33.48
C THR A 489 21.26 -12.22 33.54
N GLU A 490 21.88 -11.40 34.40
CA GLU A 490 23.35 -11.38 34.58
C GLU A 490 23.85 -12.19 35.78
N ASP A 491 23.08 -12.23 36.90
CA ASP A 491 23.45 -13.00 38.09
C ASP A 491 22.21 -13.65 38.76
N PRO A 492 22.00 -14.98 38.61
CA PRO A 492 22.77 -15.88 37.74
C PRO A 492 22.53 -15.56 36.26
N LYS A 493 23.54 -15.80 35.42
CA LYS A 493 23.43 -15.58 33.97
C LYS A 493 22.35 -16.47 33.35
N GLY A 494 21.48 -15.94 32.50
CA GLY A 494 20.37 -16.68 31.89
C GLY A 494 19.87 -16.07 30.60
N TYR A 495 19.27 -16.90 29.73
CA TYR A 495 18.72 -16.48 28.44
C TYR A 495 17.42 -17.22 28.11
N GLY A 496 16.53 -16.52 27.40
CA GLY A 496 15.27 -17.06 26.90
C GLY A 496 15.42 -17.90 25.64
N LEU A 497 14.50 -18.84 25.44
CA LEU A 497 14.29 -19.55 24.18
C LEU A 497 12.83 -19.36 23.76
N GLY A 498 12.61 -18.77 22.60
CA GLY A 498 11.27 -18.62 22.01
C GLY A 498 11.18 -19.26 20.63
N TYR A 499 9.96 -19.25 20.10
CA TYR A 499 9.66 -19.63 18.73
C TYR A 499 8.54 -18.77 18.15
N SER A 500 8.63 -18.53 16.85
CA SER A 500 7.62 -17.81 16.07
C SER A 500 7.69 -18.28 14.61
N ILE A 501 7.09 -17.48 13.74
CA ILE A 501 7.08 -17.63 12.29
C ILE A 501 8.12 -16.65 11.71
N TYR A 502 8.85 -17.04 10.66
CA TYR A 502 10.04 -16.36 10.15
C TYR A 502 9.75 -14.93 9.71
N TYR A 503 8.80 -14.73 8.78
CA TYR A 503 8.52 -13.39 8.26
C TYR A 503 7.95 -12.47 9.33
N TYR A 504 7.16 -12.99 10.27
CA TYR A 504 6.74 -12.21 11.43
C TYR A 504 7.94 -11.75 12.28
N PHE A 505 8.94 -12.61 12.50
CA PHE A 505 10.15 -12.21 13.22
C PHE A 505 10.88 -11.09 12.48
N GLN A 506 11.04 -11.21 11.15
CA GLN A 506 11.72 -10.20 10.32
C GLN A 506 10.97 -8.86 10.34
N ASN A 507 9.66 -8.86 10.12
CA ASN A 507 8.86 -7.63 10.03
C ASN A 507 8.76 -6.88 11.36
N MET A 508 8.96 -7.57 12.48
CA MET A 508 8.96 -6.97 13.81
C MET A 508 10.29 -6.28 14.16
N ASP A 509 11.29 -6.35 13.27
CA ASP A 509 12.60 -5.74 13.51
C ASP A 509 12.54 -4.22 13.61
N GLU A 510 11.74 -3.58 12.75
CA GLU A 510 11.55 -2.13 12.76
C GLU A 510 10.97 -1.63 14.10
N PHE A 511 10.06 -2.41 14.70
CA PHE A 511 9.37 -2.03 15.93
C PHE A 511 10.14 -2.40 17.21
N TYR A 512 10.85 -3.53 17.22
CA TYR A 512 11.45 -4.08 18.44
C TYR A 512 12.97 -4.30 18.36
N ALA A 513 13.60 -3.91 17.25
CA ALA A 513 15.01 -4.20 16.96
C ALA A 513 15.34 -5.67 17.22
N THR A 514 14.50 -6.57 16.72
CA THR A 514 14.62 -8.02 16.91
C THR A 514 15.99 -8.56 16.53
N ASN A 515 16.58 -8.15 15.41
CA ASN A 515 17.89 -8.58 14.93
C ASN A 515 19.04 -8.03 15.77
N LYS A 516 18.80 -6.96 16.55
CA LYS A 516 19.76 -6.43 17.52
C LYS A 516 19.71 -7.19 18.85
N ASN A 517 18.51 -7.48 19.34
CA ASN A 517 18.29 -8.02 20.69
C ASN A 517 18.20 -9.55 20.74
N LEU A 518 17.78 -10.16 19.65
CA LEU A 518 17.58 -11.59 19.48
C LEU A 518 18.39 -12.09 18.29
N LYS A 519 18.52 -13.41 18.21
CA LYS A 519 19.06 -14.07 17.01
C LYS A 519 18.34 -15.39 16.75
N LEU A 520 18.22 -15.72 15.48
CA LEU A 520 17.67 -17.00 15.02
C LEU A 520 18.66 -18.15 15.27
N LEU A 521 18.11 -19.34 15.46
CA LEU A 521 18.86 -20.58 15.70
C LEU A 521 18.71 -21.52 14.51
N ALA A 522 19.84 -22.08 14.05
CA ALA A 522 19.83 -23.14 13.06
C ALA A 522 19.13 -24.39 13.60
N ILE A 523 18.34 -25.07 12.77
CA ILE A 523 17.67 -26.33 13.15
C ILE A 523 18.29 -27.48 12.37
N ASP A 524 18.72 -28.50 13.11
CA ASP A 524 19.47 -29.65 12.57
C ASP A 524 20.67 -29.23 11.68
N GLY A 525 21.27 -28.07 12.00
CA GLY A 525 22.45 -27.54 11.31
C GLY A 525 22.18 -26.60 10.13
N VAL A 526 20.91 -26.36 9.78
CA VAL A 526 20.52 -25.43 8.70
C VAL A 526 20.00 -24.12 9.31
N TYR A 527 20.57 -22.99 8.93
CA TYR A 527 20.14 -21.66 9.40
C TYR A 527 18.86 -21.23 8.65
N PRO A 528 17.88 -20.59 9.30
CA PRO A 528 16.72 -20.05 8.61
C PRO A 528 17.05 -18.71 7.91
N ASP A 529 16.92 -18.70 6.60
CA ASP A 529 16.97 -17.51 5.74
C ASP A 529 16.02 -17.71 4.54
N ASP A 530 15.79 -16.67 3.75
CA ASP A 530 14.85 -16.73 2.61
C ASP A 530 15.17 -17.89 1.65
N ASP A 531 16.44 -18.12 1.37
CA ASP A 531 16.89 -19.12 0.39
C ASP A 531 16.67 -20.56 0.92
N THR A 532 17.05 -20.82 2.16
CA THR A 532 16.87 -22.14 2.79
C THR A 532 15.40 -22.45 3.06
N ILE A 533 14.58 -21.44 3.30
CA ILE A 533 13.14 -21.58 3.49
C ILE A 533 12.45 -21.85 2.14
N ALA A 534 12.69 -21.02 1.13
CA ALA A 534 12.09 -21.17 -0.19
C ALA A 534 12.50 -22.47 -0.88
N SER A 535 13.75 -22.91 -0.72
CA SER A 535 14.23 -24.19 -1.26
C SER A 535 13.75 -25.42 -0.48
N GLY A 536 13.20 -25.23 0.73
CA GLY A 536 12.86 -26.31 1.65
C GLY A 536 14.05 -27.00 2.31
N GLU A 537 15.27 -26.46 2.17
CA GLU A 537 16.46 -26.98 2.88
C GLU A 537 16.33 -26.78 4.39
N TYR A 538 15.72 -25.69 4.85
CA TYR A 538 15.45 -25.45 6.26
C TYR A 538 14.40 -26.47 6.78
N PRO A 539 14.70 -27.27 7.82
CA PRO A 539 13.87 -28.43 8.19
C PRO A 539 12.47 -28.12 8.71
N LEU A 540 12.15 -26.85 8.95
CA LEU A 540 10.86 -26.35 9.44
C LEU A 540 10.23 -25.34 8.46
N SER A 541 10.67 -25.37 7.20
CA SER A 541 10.02 -24.63 6.11
C SER A 541 8.56 -25.07 6.00
N ASN A 542 7.70 -24.10 5.74
CA ASN A 542 6.27 -24.24 5.57
C ASN A 542 5.80 -23.22 4.50
N ASN A 543 4.51 -23.20 4.22
CA ASN A 543 3.89 -22.14 3.45
C ASN A 543 2.79 -21.48 4.28
N THR A 544 2.39 -20.30 3.84
CA THR A 544 1.07 -19.73 4.10
C THR A 544 0.15 -20.12 2.96
N TYR A 545 -1.12 -20.35 3.27
CA TYR A 545 -2.10 -20.92 2.35
C TYR A 545 -3.34 -20.04 2.22
N ILE A 546 -3.97 -20.08 1.05
CA ILE A 546 -5.43 -20.00 0.98
C ILE A 546 -5.98 -21.40 1.27
N VAL A 547 -6.99 -21.48 2.13
CA VAL A 547 -7.72 -22.71 2.39
C VAL A 547 -9.16 -22.56 1.95
N LEU A 548 -9.61 -23.54 1.17
CA LEU A 548 -10.97 -23.66 0.66
C LEU A 548 -11.58 -24.97 1.14
N ARG A 549 -12.91 -25.05 1.12
CA ARG A 549 -13.57 -26.36 1.06
C ARG A 549 -13.40 -26.91 -0.35
N LYS A 550 -13.16 -28.21 -0.47
CA LYS A 550 -12.96 -28.83 -1.80
C LYS A 550 -14.22 -28.83 -2.67
N ASP A 551 -15.40 -28.75 -2.04
CA ASP A 551 -16.70 -28.61 -2.72
C ASP A 551 -16.99 -27.18 -3.19
N GLU A 552 -16.08 -26.23 -2.96
CA GLU A 552 -16.19 -24.84 -3.41
C GLU A 552 -16.25 -24.76 -4.96
N PRO A 553 -17.30 -24.15 -5.56
CA PRO A 553 -17.50 -24.15 -7.00
C PRO A 553 -16.36 -23.46 -7.76
N GLU A 554 -15.87 -24.06 -8.87
CA GLU A 554 -14.74 -23.54 -9.66
C GLU A 554 -14.82 -22.06 -10.05
N ASN A 555 -16.02 -21.53 -10.31
CA ASN A 555 -16.20 -20.13 -10.72
C ASN A 555 -16.53 -19.18 -9.54
N SER A 556 -16.43 -19.66 -8.29
CA SER A 556 -16.77 -18.84 -7.12
C SER A 556 -15.73 -17.73 -6.89
N PRO A 557 -16.11 -16.64 -6.21
CA PRO A 557 -15.16 -15.59 -5.82
C PRO A 557 -13.94 -16.13 -5.05
N ALA A 558 -14.12 -17.17 -4.22
CA ALA A 558 -13.06 -17.75 -3.42
C ALA A 558 -12.01 -18.50 -4.26
N ARG A 559 -12.45 -19.28 -5.27
CA ARG A 559 -11.56 -19.94 -6.23
C ARG A 559 -10.76 -18.93 -7.04
N LYS A 560 -11.44 -17.90 -7.54
CA LYS A 560 -10.79 -16.81 -8.28
C LYS A 560 -9.80 -16.02 -7.43
N MET A 561 -10.07 -15.84 -6.14
CA MET A 561 -9.11 -15.21 -5.21
C MET A 561 -7.87 -16.08 -5.04
N ALA A 562 -8.03 -17.41 -4.98
CA ALA A 562 -6.88 -18.31 -4.96
C ALA A 562 -6.04 -18.22 -6.25
N GLU A 563 -6.69 -18.08 -7.41
CA GLU A 563 -6.00 -17.86 -8.68
C GLU A 563 -5.29 -16.50 -8.73
N PHE A 564 -5.96 -15.43 -8.31
CA PHE A 564 -5.42 -14.08 -8.23
C PHE A 564 -4.15 -14.03 -7.36
N MET A 565 -4.17 -14.66 -6.18
CA MET A 565 -3.01 -14.67 -5.28
C MET A 565 -1.77 -15.35 -5.88
N LEU A 566 -1.91 -16.10 -6.97
CA LEU A 566 -0.79 -16.74 -7.68
C LEU A 566 -0.31 -15.95 -8.91
N THR A 567 -0.94 -14.81 -9.25
CA THR A 567 -0.45 -13.92 -10.31
C THR A 567 0.67 -13.00 -9.81
N LYS A 568 1.29 -12.23 -10.71
CA LYS A 568 2.31 -11.23 -10.35
C LYS A 568 1.76 -10.21 -9.35
N GLU A 569 0.55 -9.72 -9.58
CA GLU A 569 -0.15 -8.76 -8.72
C GLU A 569 -0.50 -9.37 -7.36
N GLY A 570 -0.96 -10.63 -7.35
CA GLY A 570 -1.20 -11.36 -6.11
C GLY A 570 0.07 -11.60 -5.30
N GLN A 571 1.19 -11.89 -5.97
CA GLN A 571 2.49 -12.04 -5.32
C GLN A 571 3.08 -10.71 -4.83
N ALA A 572 2.80 -9.59 -5.51
CA ALA A 572 3.10 -8.26 -4.98
C ALA A 572 2.28 -7.97 -3.69
N CYS A 573 1.03 -8.44 -3.60
CA CYS A 573 0.26 -8.38 -2.36
C CYS A 573 0.90 -9.21 -1.24
N VAL A 574 1.51 -10.35 -1.58
CA VAL A 574 2.21 -11.22 -0.60
C VAL A 574 3.44 -10.51 -0.02
N GLU A 575 4.25 -9.87 -0.86
CA GLU A 575 5.40 -9.08 -0.41
C GLU A 575 4.99 -7.84 0.36
N GLY A 576 3.97 -7.12 -0.11
CA GLY A 576 3.40 -5.97 0.60
C GLY A 576 2.83 -6.34 1.97
N ALA A 577 2.37 -7.59 2.13
CA ALA A 577 1.94 -8.14 3.41
C ALA A 577 3.12 -8.53 4.33
N GLY A 578 4.36 -8.42 3.82
CA GLY A 578 5.61 -8.73 4.50
C GLY A 578 5.94 -10.22 4.53
N PHE A 579 5.43 -11.02 3.59
CA PHE A 579 5.70 -12.46 3.52
C PHE A 579 6.59 -12.81 2.35
N GLY A 580 7.22 -13.99 2.42
CA GLY A 580 8.03 -14.52 1.34
C GLY A 580 7.16 -14.92 0.16
N ALA A 581 7.12 -14.11 -0.88
CA ALA A 581 6.38 -14.44 -2.09
C ALA A 581 6.95 -15.70 -2.76
N LEU A 582 6.04 -16.45 -3.36
CA LEU A 582 6.32 -17.52 -4.31
C LEU A 582 6.80 -16.89 -5.64
N TYR A 583 7.91 -16.16 -5.62
CA TYR A 583 8.54 -15.68 -6.86
C TYR A 583 8.93 -16.87 -7.73
N PRO A 584 8.91 -16.70 -9.08
CA PRO A 584 8.59 -17.76 -10.02
C PRO A 584 9.49 -18.97 -9.83
N PRO A 585 9.07 -20.16 -10.30
CA PRO A 585 9.73 -21.42 -10.00
C PRO A 585 11.16 -21.43 -10.54
N ASN A 586 12.11 -20.96 -9.74
CA ASN A 586 13.49 -21.34 -9.92
C ASN A 586 14.22 -21.21 -8.58
N PRO A 587 14.72 -22.33 -8.02
CA PRO A 587 15.56 -22.25 -6.84
C PRO A 587 16.76 -21.35 -7.16
N LYS A 588 16.96 -20.30 -6.34
CA LYS A 588 18.22 -19.56 -6.29
C LYS A 588 19.34 -20.58 -6.07
N ASN A 589 20.11 -20.90 -7.10
CA ASN A 589 21.14 -21.95 -7.00
C ASN A 589 22.50 -21.38 -6.58
N PHE A 590 22.70 -20.06 -6.71
CA PHE A 590 23.86 -19.36 -6.17
C PHE A 590 23.44 -18.64 -4.90
N LYS A 591 24.04 -19.00 -3.77
CA LYS A 591 23.99 -18.16 -2.57
C LYS A 591 24.79 -16.90 -2.88
N ILE A 592 24.15 -15.74 -2.84
CA ILE A 592 24.80 -14.44 -3.05
C ILE A 592 24.83 -13.76 -1.68
N GLU A 593 26.01 -13.66 -1.09
CA GLU A 593 26.20 -12.98 0.19
C GLU A 593 26.36 -11.49 -0.07
N ARG A 594 25.55 -10.66 0.60
CA ARG A 594 25.73 -9.21 0.63
C ARG A 594 26.91 -8.88 1.54
N LEU A 595 27.93 -8.23 0.97
CA LEU A 595 29.03 -7.63 1.72
C LEU A 595 28.89 -6.12 1.70
N SER A 596 29.36 -5.46 2.76
CA SER A 596 29.36 -4.01 2.89
C SER A 596 30.72 -3.51 3.37
N GLU A 597 31.14 -2.35 2.88
CA GLU A 597 32.31 -1.61 3.32
C GLU A 597 31.97 -0.13 3.41
N SER A 598 32.42 0.55 4.46
CA SER A 598 32.14 1.97 4.67
C SER A 598 33.38 2.71 5.14
N GLU A 599 33.49 3.98 4.73
CA GLU A 599 34.61 4.86 5.05
C GLU A 599 34.11 6.31 5.21
N GLU A 600 34.74 7.06 6.11
CA GLU A 600 34.52 8.50 6.27
C GLU A 600 35.83 9.25 6.06
N ILE A 601 35.79 10.30 5.26
CA ILE A 601 36.91 11.21 5.03
C ILE A 601 36.57 12.54 5.73
N PRO A 602 37.29 12.91 6.80
CA PRO A 602 37.05 14.17 7.51
C PRO A 602 37.74 15.35 6.81
N ALA A 603 37.21 16.55 7.02
CA ALA A 603 37.91 17.80 6.71
C ALA A 603 39.10 18.03 7.66
N SER A 604 39.90 19.06 7.38
CA SER A 604 41.11 19.41 8.16
C SER A 604 40.81 19.82 9.61
N ASP A 605 39.60 20.28 9.91
CA ASP A 605 39.10 20.60 11.25
C ASP A 605 38.45 19.41 11.98
N GLY A 606 38.36 18.26 11.31
CA GLY A 606 37.77 17.02 11.84
C GLY A 606 36.26 16.89 11.64
N SER A 607 35.59 17.83 10.96
CA SER A 607 34.20 17.68 10.54
C SER A 607 34.04 16.60 9.46
N PRO A 608 32.90 15.88 9.39
CA PRO A 608 32.65 14.91 8.33
C PRO A 608 32.49 15.63 6.99
N LEU A 609 33.38 15.34 6.04
CA LEU A 609 33.33 15.95 4.71
C LEU A 609 32.68 15.00 3.69
N ILE A 610 33.04 13.72 3.75
CA ILE A 610 32.57 12.69 2.81
C ILE A 610 32.31 11.39 3.55
N SER A 611 31.16 10.79 3.28
CA SER A 611 30.80 9.43 3.67
C SER A 611 30.72 8.55 2.43
N ILE A 612 31.29 7.35 2.52
CA ILE A 612 31.29 6.33 1.47
C ILE A 612 30.70 5.05 2.05
N SER A 613 29.69 4.50 1.40
CA SER A 613 29.09 3.20 1.72
C SER A 613 28.97 2.36 0.46
N ALA A 614 29.52 1.17 0.46
CA ALA A 614 29.52 0.29 -0.70
C ALA A 614 29.01 -1.11 -0.34
N GLU A 615 27.90 -1.51 -0.95
CA GLU A 615 27.38 -2.87 -0.95
C GLU A 615 27.76 -3.60 -2.24
N TYR A 616 28.20 -4.86 -2.12
CA TYR A 616 28.55 -5.68 -3.27
C TYR A 616 28.28 -7.17 -3.04
N PRO A 617 27.97 -7.93 -4.09
CA PRO A 617 27.68 -9.35 -3.98
C PRO A 617 28.95 -10.22 -3.92
N GLN A 618 28.89 -11.30 -3.14
CA GLN A 618 29.82 -12.42 -3.21
C GLN A 618 29.06 -13.73 -3.46
N ILE A 619 29.33 -14.37 -4.60
CA ILE A 619 28.75 -15.68 -4.92
C ILE A 619 29.49 -16.78 -4.16
N SER A 620 28.72 -17.52 -3.36
CA SER A 620 29.15 -18.67 -2.58
C SER A 620 28.58 -19.98 -3.15
N VAL A 621 29.46 -20.92 -3.51
CA VAL A 621 29.09 -22.23 -4.06
C VAL A 621 29.84 -23.37 -3.37
N LYS A 622 29.22 -24.55 -3.29
CA LYS A 622 29.84 -25.77 -2.68
C LYS A 622 31.20 -26.12 -3.29
N LYS A 623 31.42 -25.80 -4.57
CA LYS A 623 32.71 -25.96 -5.24
C LYS A 623 32.97 -24.77 -6.17
N GLU A 624 33.87 -23.91 -5.74
CA GLU A 624 34.22 -22.69 -6.46
C GLU A 624 34.84 -23.00 -7.84
N THR A 625 34.30 -22.37 -8.89
CA THR A 625 34.81 -22.51 -10.26
C THR A 625 35.62 -21.29 -10.67
N THR A 626 36.45 -21.39 -11.71
CA THR A 626 37.19 -20.24 -12.25
C THR A 626 36.26 -19.10 -12.68
N PHE A 627 35.06 -19.42 -13.16
CA PHE A 627 34.05 -18.43 -13.56
C PHE A 627 33.46 -17.70 -12.35
N ILE A 628 33.11 -18.42 -11.29
CA ILE A 628 32.63 -17.78 -10.05
C ILE A 628 33.73 -16.90 -9.43
N LYS A 629 34.99 -17.34 -9.47
CA LYS A 629 36.14 -16.51 -9.06
C LYS A 629 36.26 -15.23 -9.87
N SER A 630 36.07 -15.31 -11.19
CA SER A 630 36.12 -14.11 -12.04
C SER A 630 34.94 -13.18 -11.76
N LEU A 631 33.73 -13.70 -11.53
CA LEU A 631 32.57 -12.88 -11.17
C LEU A 631 32.76 -12.16 -9.83
N ASN A 632 33.13 -12.90 -8.78
CA ASN A 632 33.44 -12.30 -7.48
C ASN A 632 34.57 -11.26 -7.57
N LYS A 633 35.53 -11.49 -8.46
CA LYS A 633 36.58 -10.50 -8.74
C LYS A 633 36.02 -9.25 -9.42
N VAL A 634 35.14 -9.38 -10.42
CA VAL A 634 34.49 -8.25 -11.08
C VAL A 634 33.71 -7.41 -10.05
N PHE A 635 32.90 -8.04 -9.21
CA PHE A 635 32.14 -7.34 -8.17
C PHE A 635 33.04 -6.62 -7.16
N LEU A 636 34.14 -7.27 -6.77
CA LEU A 636 35.13 -6.67 -5.89
C LEU A 636 35.86 -5.49 -6.55
N ASP A 637 36.19 -5.62 -7.83
CA ASP A 637 36.86 -4.57 -8.61
C ASP A 637 35.93 -3.35 -8.77
N ILE A 638 34.64 -3.53 -9.13
CA ILE A 638 33.63 -2.45 -9.18
C ILE A 638 33.57 -1.69 -7.86
N LYS A 639 33.49 -2.41 -6.73
CA LYS A 639 33.48 -1.78 -5.41
C LYS A 639 34.76 -1.03 -5.12
N ASN A 640 35.93 -1.60 -5.43
CA ASN A 640 37.21 -0.94 -5.18
C ASN A 640 37.38 0.31 -6.03
N ASP A 641 36.96 0.27 -7.30
CA ASP A 641 37.03 1.38 -8.23
C ASP A 641 36.14 2.53 -7.73
N PHE A 642 34.88 2.25 -7.36
CA PHE A 642 33.99 3.23 -6.74
C PHE A 642 34.60 3.88 -5.49
N MET A 643 35.10 3.08 -4.54
CA MET A 643 35.71 3.62 -3.31
C MET A 643 36.94 4.49 -3.61
N ASN A 644 37.76 4.11 -4.59
CA ASN A 644 38.94 4.88 -4.96
C ASN A 644 38.58 6.18 -5.67
N ASP A 645 37.61 6.16 -6.58
CA ASP A 645 37.16 7.36 -7.30
C ASP A 645 36.62 8.42 -6.32
N ILE A 646 35.82 8.00 -5.33
CA ILE A 646 35.32 8.91 -4.30
C ILE A 646 36.43 9.40 -3.37
N ARG A 647 37.42 8.56 -3.05
CA ARG A 647 38.61 8.99 -2.29
C ARG A 647 39.41 10.06 -3.05
N GLU A 648 39.69 9.85 -4.32
CA GLU A 648 40.43 10.82 -5.15
C GLU A 648 39.67 12.14 -5.29
N MET A 649 38.35 12.08 -5.50
CA MET A 649 37.50 13.26 -5.48
C MET A 649 37.56 13.98 -4.12
N GLY A 650 37.53 13.21 -3.04
CA GLY A 650 37.55 13.74 -1.68
C GLY A 650 38.84 14.42 -1.27
N GLU A 651 39.97 13.87 -1.69
CA GLU A 651 41.27 14.52 -1.54
C GLU A 651 41.30 15.87 -2.28
N GLY A 652 40.73 15.95 -3.47
CA GLY A 652 40.60 17.21 -4.23
C GLY A 652 39.72 18.25 -3.56
N ILE A 653 38.52 17.87 -3.11
CA ILE A 653 37.60 18.77 -2.39
C ILE A 653 38.25 19.27 -1.09
N ALA A 654 38.94 18.40 -0.36
CA ALA A 654 39.65 18.78 0.84
C ALA A 654 40.81 19.76 0.54
N GLU A 655 41.53 19.61 -0.57
CA GLU A 655 42.57 20.56 -0.99
C GLU A 655 41.99 21.94 -1.34
N ASP A 656 40.90 21.99 -2.10
CA ASP A 656 40.23 23.25 -2.49
C ASP A 656 39.66 23.99 -1.28
N TYR A 657 38.99 23.26 -0.36
CA TYR A 657 38.48 23.82 0.90
C TYR A 657 39.59 24.43 1.79
N ASN A 658 40.81 23.91 1.69
CA ASN A 658 41.97 24.43 2.43
C ASN A 658 42.70 25.57 1.69
N GLY A 659 42.38 25.81 0.41
CA GLY A 659 43.04 26.78 -0.47
C GLY A 659 42.35 28.14 -0.56
N GLU A 660 41.09 28.25 -0.16
CA GLU A 660 40.32 29.50 -0.18
C GLU A 660 40.51 30.31 1.11
N GLU A 661 41.02 31.55 0.99
CA GLU A 661 40.85 32.54 2.07
C GLU A 661 39.34 32.81 2.21
N LYS A 662 38.76 32.51 3.36
CA LYS A 662 37.37 32.85 3.69
C LYS A 662 37.17 34.37 3.51
N ASP A 663 36.55 34.79 2.42
CA ASP A 663 36.03 36.15 2.27
C ASP A 663 34.72 36.23 3.07
N GLU A 664 34.79 36.80 4.27
CA GLU A 664 33.69 36.90 5.25
C GLU A 664 32.49 37.76 4.80
N GLU A 665 32.44 38.26 3.55
CA GLU A 665 31.43 39.23 3.09
C GLU A 665 30.30 38.65 2.19
N GLU A 666 30.38 37.41 1.68
CA GLU A 666 29.33 36.85 0.79
C GLU A 666 28.38 35.81 1.44
N ASP A 667 28.68 35.30 2.65
CA ASP A 667 27.90 34.22 3.29
C ASP A 667 26.62 34.67 4.04
N GLU A 668 26.42 35.98 4.27
CA GLU A 668 25.27 36.46 5.06
C GLU A 668 23.92 36.41 4.32
N ASP A 669 23.88 36.29 2.99
CA ASP A 669 22.63 36.39 2.20
C ASP A 669 21.96 35.03 1.89
N PHE A 670 22.62 33.90 2.16
CA PHE A 670 22.08 32.55 1.84
C PHE A 670 22.01 31.54 3.00
N GLY A 671 22.49 31.87 4.21
CA GLY A 671 22.25 31.04 5.40
C GLY A 671 22.83 29.62 5.36
N TYR A 672 23.86 29.35 4.56
CA TYR A 672 24.56 28.06 4.55
C TYR A 672 25.61 28.00 5.67
N GLU A 673 25.18 27.85 6.93
CA GLU A 673 26.11 27.59 8.05
C GLU A 673 26.49 26.11 8.21
N ASP A 674 25.83 25.19 7.50
CA ASP A 674 26.07 23.74 7.64
C ASP A 674 26.75 23.14 6.40
N ILE A 675 27.94 22.58 6.60
CA ILE A 675 28.62 21.72 5.64
C ILE A 675 27.77 20.46 5.50
N PHE A 676 27.09 20.29 4.36
CA PHE A 676 26.44 19.01 4.05
C PHE A 676 27.53 18.00 3.65
N PRO A 677 27.71 16.90 4.39
CA PRO A 677 28.66 15.87 4.00
C PRO A 677 28.22 15.26 2.67
N TYR A 678 29.17 15.03 1.75
CA TYR A 678 28.88 14.28 0.53
C TYR A 678 28.61 12.83 0.90
N GLU A 679 27.39 12.34 0.68
CA GLU A 679 27.03 10.95 0.96
C GLU A 679 27.08 10.13 -0.33
N ASN A 680 27.93 9.10 -0.35
CA ASN A 680 28.19 8.31 -1.54
C ASN A 680 27.81 6.85 -1.28
N TYR A 681 26.99 6.30 -2.17
CA TYR A 681 26.47 4.95 -2.07
C TYR A 681 26.81 4.16 -3.34
N LEU A 682 27.30 2.94 -3.17
CA LEU A 682 27.24 1.89 -4.18
C LEU A 682 26.29 0.82 -3.65
N THR A 683 25.24 0.52 -4.41
CA THR A 683 24.29 -0.56 -4.11
C THR A 683 24.24 -1.55 -5.25
N TYR A 684 23.71 -2.75 -4.99
CA TYR A 684 23.47 -3.72 -6.05
C TYR A 684 22.09 -4.38 -5.88
N THR A 685 21.49 -4.73 -7.01
CA THR A 685 20.21 -5.43 -7.08
C THR A 685 20.36 -6.67 -7.94
N VAL A 686 19.96 -7.83 -7.41
CA VAL A 686 19.93 -9.08 -8.19
C VAL A 686 18.53 -9.22 -8.79
N HIS A 687 18.43 -9.02 -10.10
CA HIS A 687 17.18 -9.08 -10.86
C HIS A 687 16.77 -10.51 -11.21
N LYS A 688 17.76 -11.39 -11.44
CA LYS A 688 17.51 -12.81 -11.75
C LYS A 688 18.65 -13.69 -11.26
N ASN A 689 18.33 -14.80 -10.61
CA ASN A 689 19.31 -15.77 -10.10
C ASN A 689 18.82 -17.21 -10.32
N THR A 690 19.06 -17.73 -11.51
CA THR A 690 18.64 -19.07 -11.93
C THR A 690 19.86 -19.96 -12.23
N ASN A 691 19.64 -21.24 -12.56
CA ASN A 691 20.73 -22.11 -13.05
C ASN A 691 21.39 -21.60 -14.33
N ASP A 692 20.64 -20.85 -15.13
CA ASP A 692 21.02 -20.53 -16.50
C ASP A 692 21.45 -19.08 -16.62
N ILE A 693 20.79 -18.16 -15.90
CA ILE A 693 21.00 -16.72 -15.96
C ILE A 693 21.18 -16.13 -14.56
N LEU A 694 22.22 -15.32 -14.41
CA LEU A 694 22.41 -14.38 -13.31
C LEU A 694 22.38 -12.96 -13.88
N SER A 695 21.41 -12.13 -13.48
CA SER A 695 21.32 -10.72 -13.89
C SER A 695 21.26 -9.83 -12.66
N LEU A 696 22.04 -8.75 -12.65
CA LEU A 696 22.13 -7.81 -11.55
C LEU A 696 22.55 -6.41 -12.03
N THR A 697 22.18 -5.39 -11.28
CA THR A 697 22.66 -4.02 -11.47
C THR A 697 23.52 -3.57 -10.29
N PHE A 698 24.46 -2.66 -10.56
CA PHE A 698 25.13 -1.82 -9.58
C PHE A 698 24.69 -0.38 -9.80
N GLU A 699 24.35 0.30 -8.73
CA GLU A 699 23.89 1.69 -8.76
C GLU A 699 24.76 2.53 -7.85
N THR A 700 25.37 3.57 -8.41
CA THR A 700 26.07 4.60 -7.64
C THR A 700 25.13 5.76 -7.38
N SER A 701 25.26 6.40 -6.23
CA SER A 701 24.47 7.58 -5.87
C SER A 701 25.31 8.50 -5.00
N MET A 702 25.33 9.79 -5.33
CA MET A 702 26.02 10.84 -4.59
C MET A 702 25.02 11.93 -4.21
N TYR A 703 24.90 12.19 -2.92
CA TYR A 703 24.11 13.28 -2.37
C TYR A 703 25.02 14.42 -1.93
N THR A 704 24.73 15.64 -2.39
CA THR A 704 25.53 16.84 -2.14
C THR A 704 24.74 17.95 -1.44
N GLY A 705 23.63 17.62 -0.76
CA GLY A 705 22.77 18.59 -0.08
C GLY A 705 21.65 19.23 -0.93
N GLY A 706 21.45 18.77 -2.18
CA GLY A 706 20.38 19.23 -3.07
C GLY A 706 19.10 18.37 -3.03
N ALA A 707 18.11 18.66 -3.86
CA ALA A 707 16.82 17.93 -3.86
C ALA A 707 16.93 16.44 -4.30
N HIS A 708 17.92 16.09 -5.13
CA HIS A 708 18.07 14.73 -5.67
C HIS A 708 19.55 14.31 -5.77
N PRO A 709 19.89 13.05 -5.45
CA PRO A 709 21.25 12.53 -5.60
C PRO A 709 21.55 12.17 -7.07
N PHE A 710 22.79 12.33 -7.51
CA PHE A 710 23.29 11.99 -8.86
C PHE A 710 23.90 10.59 -8.90
N GLY A 711 23.69 9.82 -9.97
CA GLY A 711 24.09 8.42 -9.98
C GLY A 711 24.18 7.76 -11.36
N ASP A 712 24.89 6.64 -11.43
CA ASP A 712 24.98 5.81 -12.63
C ASP A 712 24.49 4.38 -12.31
N ARG A 713 24.00 3.67 -13.33
CA ARG A 713 23.51 2.29 -13.22
C ARG A 713 24.22 1.42 -14.24
N GLN A 714 24.95 0.43 -13.76
CA GLN A 714 25.62 -0.58 -14.57
C GLN A 714 24.92 -1.93 -14.43
N SER A 715 24.60 -2.58 -15.54
CA SER A 715 23.92 -3.87 -15.57
C SER A 715 24.84 -4.98 -16.05
N PHE A 716 24.74 -6.15 -15.42
CA PHE A 716 25.49 -7.34 -15.81
C PHE A 716 24.55 -8.54 -15.91
N THR A 717 24.57 -9.22 -17.05
CA THR A 717 23.77 -10.43 -17.28
C THR A 717 24.67 -11.56 -17.76
N TYR A 718 24.71 -12.67 -17.02
CA TYR A 718 25.58 -13.79 -17.26
C TYR A 718 24.79 -15.07 -17.52
N ASN A 719 25.20 -15.83 -18.52
CA ASN A 719 24.82 -17.22 -18.64
C ASN A 719 25.78 -18.11 -17.84
N VAL A 720 25.27 -18.68 -16.75
CA VAL A 720 26.12 -19.37 -15.78
C VAL A 720 26.57 -20.75 -16.26
N ASN A 721 25.78 -21.40 -17.10
CA ASN A 721 26.14 -22.68 -17.73
C ASN A 721 27.27 -22.53 -18.75
N THR A 722 27.15 -21.54 -19.63
CA THR A 722 28.17 -21.25 -20.66
C THR A 722 29.35 -20.45 -20.13
N LYS A 723 29.23 -19.89 -18.93
CA LYS A 723 30.26 -19.09 -18.25
C LYS A 723 30.65 -17.85 -19.03
N LYS A 724 29.63 -17.14 -19.54
CA LYS A 724 29.79 -15.95 -20.37
C LYS A 724 28.83 -14.88 -19.92
N GLU A 725 29.28 -13.64 -19.99
CA GLU A 725 28.39 -12.48 -20.03
C GLU A 725 27.61 -12.49 -21.34
N LEU A 726 26.32 -12.21 -21.27
CA LEU A 726 25.42 -12.13 -22.41
C LEU A 726 25.34 -10.68 -22.85
N SER A 727 25.42 -10.44 -24.15
CA SER A 727 24.98 -9.18 -24.75
C SER A 727 23.47 -9.19 -24.98
N LEU A 728 22.88 -8.01 -25.19
CA LEU A 728 21.47 -7.90 -25.58
C LEU A 728 21.17 -8.69 -26.85
N SER A 729 22.09 -8.67 -27.81
CA SER A 729 22.02 -9.46 -29.05
C SER A 729 22.00 -10.97 -28.79
N ASP A 730 22.73 -11.45 -27.78
CA ASP A 730 22.71 -12.87 -27.39
C ASP A 730 21.36 -13.28 -26.78
N ILE A 731 20.72 -12.39 -26.01
CA ILE A 731 19.41 -12.64 -25.39
C ILE A 731 18.29 -12.63 -26.42
N LEU A 732 18.32 -11.66 -27.33
CA LEU A 732 17.31 -11.53 -28.38
C LEU A 732 17.50 -12.54 -29.53
N GLY A 733 18.66 -13.21 -29.59
CA GLY A 733 19.01 -14.08 -30.73
C GLY A 733 19.15 -13.34 -32.06
N LYS A 734 19.51 -12.05 -32.01
CA LYS A 734 19.50 -11.11 -33.16
C LYS A 734 20.92 -10.67 -33.54
N THR A 735 21.09 -10.21 -34.79
CA THR A 735 22.30 -9.46 -35.15
C THR A 735 22.29 -8.09 -34.48
N GLN A 736 23.45 -7.46 -34.29
CA GLN A 736 23.53 -6.13 -33.66
C GLN A 736 22.62 -5.09 -34.33
N LYS A 737 22.49 -5.15 -35.66
CA LYS A 737 21.61 -4.24 -36.41
C LYS A 737 20.13 -4.47 -36.04
N GLU A 738 19.69 -5.72 -36.03
CA GLU A 738 18.31 -6.08 -35.65
C GLU A 738 18.02 -5.79 -34.17
N THR A 739 19.03 -5.92 -33.30
CA THR A 739 18.95 -5.51 -31.89
C THR A 739 18.72 -4.00 -31.78
N ASN A 740 19.47 -3.18 -32.51
CA ASN A 740 19.31 -1.72 -32.49
C ASN A 740 17.92 -1.31 -33.00
N GLU A 741 17.45 -1.92 -34.10
CA GLU A 741 16.10 -1.70 -34.63
C GLU A 741 15.01 -2.09 -33.60
N PHE A 742 15.19 -3.22 -32.90
CA PHE A 742 14.27 -3.68 -31.86
C PHE A 742 14.21 -2.72 -30.66
N VAL A 743 15.37 -2.26 -30.18
CA VAL A 743 15.46 -1.30 -29.07
C VAL A 743 14.72 -0.01 -29.43
N ILE A 744 15.02 0.57 -30.60
CA ILE A 744 14.37 1.80 -31.06
C ILE A 744 12.86 1.59 -31.19
N GLN A 745 12.42 0.45 -31.72
CA GLN A 745 11.00 0.15 -31.85
C GLN A 745 10.31 0.08 -30.49
N LYS A 746 10.78 -0.79 -29.59
CA LYS A 746 10.15 -0.99 -28.27
C LYS A 746 10.18 0.29 -27.44
N PHE A 747 11.26 1.05 -27.55
CA PHE A 747 11.38 2.31 -26.83
C PHE A 747 10.45 3.40 -27.39
N ASN A 748 10.32 3.50 -28.72
CA ASN A 748 9.36 4.43 -29.33
C ASN A 748 7.91 4.01 -29.07
N GLU A 749 7.62 2.71 -28.91
CA GLU A 749 6.30 2.23 -28.49
C GLU A 749 5.99 2.69 -27.05
N GLU A 750 6.92 2.45 -26.12
CA GLU A 750 6.77 2.79 -24.71
C GLU A 750 6.70 4.32 -24.47
N TYR A 751 7.57 5.08 -25.13
CA TYR A 751 7.71 6.53 -24.94
C TYR A 751 7.14 7.35 -26.10
N SER A 752 6.17 6.81 -26.84
CA SER A 752 5.56 7.47 -28.02
C SER A 752 5.00 8.86 -27.75
N ASP A 753 4.63 9.16 -26.51
CA ASP A 753 4.07 10.44 -26.08
C ASP A 753 5.11 11.46 -25.58
N TYR A 754 6.39 11.10 -25.49
CA TYR A 754 7.43 11.96 -24.92
C TYR A 754 8.26 12.68 -26.00
N GLU A 755 8.54 13.98 -25.80
CA GLU A 755 9.54 14.71 -26.59
C GLU A 755 10.95 14.36 -26.10
N LEU A 756 11.52 13.28 -26.64
CA LEU A 756 12.85 12.79 -26.28
C LEU A 756 13.95 13.30 -27.21
N TRP A 757 15.20 13.26 -26.73
CA TRP A 757 16.36 13.48 -27.56
C TRP A 757 16.54 12.30 -28.53
N ASP A 758 16.94 12.60 -29.77
CA ASP A 758 17.05 11.60 -30.83
C ASP A 758 18.01 10.47 -30.44
N LEU A 759 17.53 9.23 -30.53
CA LEU A 759 18.38 8.04 -30.43
C LEU A 759 19.28 7.93 -31.66
N GLU A 760 20.55 7.59 -31.45
CA GLU A 760 21.45 7.26 -32.57
C GLU A 760 20.96 6.00 -33.30
N GLU A 761 20.45 6.15 -34.54
CA GLU A 761 19.87 5.04 -35.32
C GLU A 761 20.84 3.86 -35.52
N GLU A 762 22.14 4.12 -35.62
CA GLU A 762 23.13 3.08 -35.91
C GLU A 762 23.67 2.38 -34.65
N ALA A 763 23.50 2.97 -33.46
CA ALA A 763 24.00 2.45 -32.18
C ALA A 763 23.32 3.12 -30.97
N PRO A 764 22.06 2.77 -30.66
CA PRO A 764 21.42 3.27 -29.44
C PRO A 764 22.23 2.73 -28.25
N PHE A 765 22.86 3.64 -27.51
CA PHE A 765 23.46 3.28 -26.23
C PHE A 765 22.31 2.86 -25.31
N VAL A 766 22.21 1.57 -25.00
CA VAL A 766 21.15 1.01 -24.16
C VAL A 766 21.77 -0.03 -23.25
N SER A 767 21.41 0.02 -22.00
CA SER A 767 21.77 -1.00 -21.02
C SER A 767 20.57 -1.89 -20.77
N PHE A 768 20.80 -3.09 -20.22
CA PHE A 768 19.69 -4.01 -20.01
C PHE A 768 19.98 -4.95 -18.84
N TYR A 769 18.92 -5.37 -18.18
CA TYR A 769 18.93 -6.49 -17.28
C TYR A 769 17.76 -7.41 -17.58
N VAL A 770 17.81 -8.63 -17.06
CA VAL A 770 16.75 -9.61 -17.21
C VAL A 770 16.26 -9.91 -15.82
N ASP A 771 15.02 -9.56 -15.53
CA ASP A 771 14.36 -10.03 -14.31
C ASP A 771 13.61 -11.34 -14.60
N ASP A 772 12.80 -11.79 -13.65
CA ASP A 772 12.13 -13.08 -13.79
C ASP A 772 11.08 -13.11 -14.90
N PHE A 773 10.42 -11.99 -15.18
CA PHE A 773 9.30 -11.88 -16.12
C PHE A 773 9.68 -11.16 -17.40
N ASP A 774 10.58 -10.18 -17.30
CA ASP A 774 10.82 -9.19 -18.32
C ASP A 774 12.31 -9.11 -18.69
N LEU A 775 12.58 -8.85 -19.97
CA LEU A 775 13.80 -8.17 -20.39
C LEU A 775 13.56 -6.68 -20.20
N VAL A 776 14.40 -6.03 -19.40
CA VAL A 776 14.30 -4.60 -19.15
C VAL A 776 15.42 -3.89 -19.89
N LEU A 777 15.04 -3.02 -20.81
CA LEU A 777 15.94 -2.08 -21.47
C LEU A 777 15.91 -0.78 -20.69
N TYR A 778 17.06 -0.16 -20.44
CA TYR A 778 17.09 1.14 -19.77
C TYR A 778 18.15 2.07 -20.34
N PHE A 779 17.91 3.36 -20.16
CA PHE A 779 18.79 4.44 -20.55
C PHE A 779 19.34 5.14 -19.30
N GLY A 780 20.61 5.55 -19.36
CA GLY A 780 21.25 6.36 -18.35
C GLY A 780 20.62 7.77 -18.25
N GLN A 781 20.91 8.43 -17.14
CA GLN A 781 20.52 9.83 -16.93
C GLN A 781 21.10 10.71 -18.06
N TYR A 782 20.32 11.70 -18.51
CA TYR A 782 20.67 12.60 -19.64
C TYR A 782 20.90 11.92 -20.99
N GLN A 783 20.57 10.64 -21.15
CA GLN A 783 20.90 9.97 -22.39
C GLN A 783 19.91 10.30 -23.52
N ILE A 784 18.65 10.42 -23.16
CA ILE A 784 17.52 10.56 -24.10
C ILE A 784 16.51 11.61 -23.66
N GLY A 785 16.79 12.30 -22.55
CA GLY A 785 15.87 13.26 -21.95
C GLY A 785 16.49 13.93 -20.73
N PRO A 786 15.79 14.88 -20.09
CA PRO A 786 16.29 15.59 -18.93
C PRO A 786 16.49 14.65 -17.73
N TYR A 787 17.35 15.06 -16.80
CA TYR A 787 17.66 14.36 -15.56
C TYR A 787 16.45 13.80 -14.79
N ALA A 788 15.37 14.59 -14.74
CA ALA A 788 14.17 14.27 -13.99
C ALA A 788 13.49 12.96 -14.44
N MET A 789 13.84 12.44 -15.61
CA MET A 789 13.38 11.14 -16.08
C MET A 789 14.10 9.95 -15.42
N GLY A 790 15.15 10.18 -14.63
CA GLY A 790 15.90 9.13 -13.96
C GLY A 790 16.56 8.16 -14.95
N PHE A 791 16.25 6.86 -14.80
CA PHE A 791 16.63 5.80 -15.73
C PHE A 791 15.38 5.31 -16.48
N PRO A 792 15.05 5.86 -17.66
CA PRO A 792 13.89 5.42 -18.42
C PRO A 792 14.02 3.94 -18.76
N GLU A 793 12.96 3.14 -18.52
CA GLU A 793 12.92 1.70 -18.74
C GLU A 793 11.83 1.33 -19.74
N ALA A 794 12.13 0.41 -20.66
CA ALA A 794 11.12 -0.30 -21.45
C ALA A 794 11.16 -1.78 -21.08
N ARG A 795 10.02 -2.33 -20.64
CA ARG A 795 9.90 -3.70 -20.17
C ARG A 795 9.28 -4.57 -21.25
N ILE A 796 9.95 -5.67 -21.60
CA ILE A 796 9.46 -6.62 -22.59
C ILE A 796 9.25 -7.98 -21.92
N PRO A 797 8.01 -8.48 -21.86
CA PRO A 797 7.73 -9.81 -21.35
C PRO A 797 8.59 -10.88 -22.05
N LEU A 798 9.20 -11.78 -21.27
CA LEU A 798 10.13 -12.78 -21.80
C LEU A 798 9.44 -13.80 -22.72
N ASP A 799 8.14 -14.00 -22.60
CA ASP A 799 7.33 -14.82 -23.49
C ASP A 799 7.14 -14.19 -24.88
N GLU A 800 7.24 -12.87 -25.02
CA GLU A 800 7.30 -12.18 -26.32
C GLU A 800 8.63 -12.38 -27.05
N ILE A 801 9.70 -12.72 -26.31
CA ILE A 801 11.06 -12.84 -26.84
C ILE A 801 11.44 -14.31 -27.14
N ALA A 802 10.72 -15.26 -26.55
CA ALA A 802 11.03 -16.68 -26.62
C ALA A 802 10.65 -17.33 -27.97
N GLU A 803 11.56 -17.25 -28.96
CA GLU A 803 11.71 -18.24 -30.05
C GLU A 803 13.11 -18.86 -30.06
#